data_AF-A0A817EL85-F1
#
_entry.id   AF-A0A817EL85-F1
#
_cell.length_a   1.000
_cell.length_b   1.000
_cell.length_c   1.000
_cell.angle_alpha   90.00
_cell.angle_beta   90.00
_cell.angle_gamma   90.00
#
_symmetry.space_group_name_H-M   'P 1'
#
loop_
_entity.id
_entity.type
_entity.pdbx_description
1 polymer ?
#
loop_
_entity_poly.entity_id
_entity_poly.type
_entity_poly.pdbx_seq_one_letter_code
_entity_poly.pdbx_strand_id
1 'polypeptide(L)'
;MFHFPAPSDRTLPENIECKSPYLDRMNCTTLDRIKGSLVGLVVGDVQEVSTEHTDDPTHGKTSGRKSKLQTNQWTGNTSMALCLASSLITQRTFNPYDQLVRYKWWYKYGYLSATGRCLDIDNVMRDSLEEFCRRQTDLNRFYGYITEDKLDSLSSDAIYRSVGFDVNCSRKGVNGSAALARLAPIPLLYYRTPSVAVELSGLSARLTHGDDRIVDVCRYFGALITAAVRGESKEALLSHRFYDDHRDWFDWKDLHPNVRTVALGSYKQRSDSKNDIRPTNDIIQTLEAALWAFGNDNNSFQKGVVAAISLNHDMKNIAIIYGQLAGAYYGYSRIPMQWTQYIYAQKLITCTAEWLYFLSDRATSGLEKLNETQKYMYSSSRWQSSNLVDASDQFSNYYEQCLNDKTVEIKIARVDLIRPNNILLFIFRQESGTFGTVADLSDEARVMHPRHHLIYTYVAQSHPFKRVRFALEKMLARPLDLTYSSDRNTTMYESAKPMALLYQPLTYYDDTFVLQEYFIPKEYFHQWYEKLKEILQKKYQYLFLLNLTIRFVKRDQLTFLSYTKQNDSYAFVFYFRMKRNELGDNEVKTIHQTLIQLAFQCRGVFYLPYRQHYSYQQILQAYPMFEEFLDKKRVYDSIGLFSNDWYEYYRPKKEFSMITNRINEIKLTTDRFQIVEQRRTNSFYLVISNDILREKFRKFLRTVFNAEPVHVIFNYVNRAVRNPNNKNDNDIYQELQNALKTRQFAFTRKIFAIVKQLRQLRLQINDMLRQQITIFKHLGYCGKIRDIVSIGDGGRCIKELRQILKIKDGRVYIVNERQRLTDIIERNSLFSIGNFIPYNFSNLTDVPIPSESIDLVVCYMGLHHLPQDQLDIFLKMIYRILRPNGLFLFREHHAYEQLKPLLDVAHMVFNVVTDVDYKLETNEIRAFRTIEQWRSCVRQIGFQDTFIYDEQEDDPTDDIMIVVRKPETQYFNTNDMNEIIENKTYTKISAYHESNYFRPLEWLVVRIIMEFGQYLNHTPFYYFPYMKYLSIYWSLSFTETDFAIKKFGLIKALFVSPAFLMNVAVGTFLSMAFLQLSFISFLIRAVPAAQFGPEYEQLIIEKIDENNEDFNFKESIDERIDDIQILIENRLYAIRVPRHQVFNSILKKIALHSTKFNLLSVSEQKEQIQIELAINNNDNERLLWLKQRSNMDIIFEYKSPLDQSQTRIILRVKLRHLLTLIRECAQFEADNSLTIIQIYDHFY
;
A
#
# COMPACT_ATOMS: atom_id res chain seq x y z
N MET A 1 33.17 10.47 -8.59
CA MET A 1 32.00 11.30 -8.25
C MET A 1 32.36 12.73 -8.66
N PHE A 2 31.70 13.31 -9.65
CA PHE A 2 31.92 14.70 -10.06
C PHE A 2 30.95 15.60 -9.31
N HIS A 3 31.50 16.63 -8.67
CA HIS A 3 30.74 17.58 -7.89
C HIS A 3 30.94 18.95 -8.51
N PHE A 4 29.82 19.61 -8.84
CA PHE A 4 29.84 21.04 -9.09
C PHE A 4 30.18 21.78 -7.79
N PRO A 5 30.79 22.97 -7.87
CA PRO A 5 31.00 23.86 -6.71
C PRO A 5 29.70 24.08 -5.94
N ALA A 6 29.78 24.50 -4.67
CA ALA A 6 28.59 24.89 -3.91
C ALA A 6 28.10 26.27 -4.36
N PRO A 7 26.82 26.63 -4.15
CA PRO A 7 26.30 27.98 -4.46
C PRO A 7 27.03 29.11 -3.73
N SER A 8 27.60 28.81 -2.57
CA SER A 8 28.42 29.73 -1.78
C SER A 8 29.78 30.05 -2.42
N ASP A 9 30.24 29.20 -3.33
CA ASP A 9 31.58 29.29 -3.91
C ASP A 9 31.57 30.30 -5.06
N ARG A 10 31.99 31.53 -4.76
CA ARG A 10 32.00 32.63 -5.74
C ARG A 10 33.09 32.52 -6.78
N THR A 11 34.02 31.57 -6.72
CA THR A 11 35.08 31.44 -7.72
C THR A 11 35.15 30.00 -8.20
N LEU A 12 35.19 29.81 -9.52
CA LEU A 12 35.31 28.47 -10.09
C LEU A 12 36.71 27.92 -9.81
N PRO A 13 36.86 26.64 -9.43
CA PRO A 13 38.17 26.03 -9.28
C PRO A 13 38.84 25.94 -10.64
N GLU A 14 40.06 26.46 -10.77
CA GLU A 14 40.87 26.28 -11.99
C GLU A 14 41.20 24.81 -12.24
N ASN A 15 41.33 24.04 -11.16
CA ASN A 15 41.59 22.60 -11.18
C ASN A 15 40.51 21.84 -10.40
N ILE A 16 39.59 21.18 -11.12
CA ILE A 16 38.67 20.21 -10.54
C ILE A 16 39.27 18.81 -10.68
N GLU A 17 39.42 18.09 -9.56
CA GLU A 17 39.73 16.66 -9.55
C GLU A 17 38.49 15.87 -9.99
N CYS A 18 38.32 15.68 -11.29
CA CYS A 18 37.32 14.77 -11.83
C CYS A 18 37.96 13.40 -12.07
N LYS A 19 37.58 12.39 -11.28
CA LYS A 19 37.76 10.99 -11.68
C LYS A 19 36.72 10.67 -12.74
N SER A 20 37.06 10.96 -14.00
CA SER A 20 36.22 10.61 -15.14
C SER A 20 36.07 9.08 -15.20
N PRO A 21 34.84 8.55 -15.33
CA PRO A 21 34.63 7.11 -15.44
C PRO A 21 35.18 6.49 -16.73
N TYR A 22 35.74 7.30 -17.65
CA TYR A 22 36.25 6.87 -18.95
C TYR A 22 37.71 7.23 -19.24
N LEU A 23 38.57 7.33 -18.22
CA LEU A 23 40.00 7.60 -18.44
C LEU A 23 40.67 6.56 -19.37
N ASP A 24 40.13 5.32 -19.44
CA ASP A 24 40.70 4.23 -20.26
C ASP A 24 40.09 4.08 -21.67
N ARG A 25 39.10 4.91 -22.06
CA ARG A 25 38.46 4.87 -23.39
C ARG A 25 38.40 6.27 -24.02
N MET A 26 39.56 6.88 -24.26
CA MET A 26 39.63 8.25 -24.81
C MET A 26 39.27 8.40 -26.30
N ASN A 27 39.02 7.31 -27.04
CA ASN A 27 38.83 7.35 -28.49
C ASN A 27 37.41 6.94 -28.95
N CYS A 28 36.35 7.53 -28.40
CA CYS A 28 35.05 7.45 -29.06
C CYS A 28 34.71 8.79 -29.75
N THR A 29 34.47 8.73 -31.06
CA THR A 29 34.11 9.90 -31.89
C THR A 29 32.92 10.66 -31.31
N THR A 30 31.99 9.97 -30.66
CA THR A 30 30.82 10.57 -30.00
C THR A 30 31.19 11.44 -28.80
N LEU A 31 32.13 11.02 -27.94
CA LEU A 31 32.60 11.85 -26.82
C LEU A 31 33.34 13.08 -27.32
N ASP A 32 34.13 12.94 -28.39
CA ASP A 32 34.80 14.08 -29.03
C ASP A 32 33.76 15.11 -29.55
N ARG A 33 32.67 14.64 -30.17
CA ARG A 33 31.53 15.49 -30.59
C ARG A 33 30.81 16.14 -29.41
N ILE A 34 30.55 15.41 -28.32
CA ILE A 34 29.88 15.96 -27.13
C ILE A 34 30.75 17.02 -26.45
N LYS A 35 32.04 16.74 -26.25
CA LYS A 35 33.01 17.73 -25.77
C LYS A 35 33.09 18.93 -26.69
N GLY A 36 33.11 18.68 -28.01
CA GLY A 36 33.18 19.71 -29.03
C GLY A 36 32.00 20.67 -28.95
N SER A 37 30.78 20.15 -28.80
CA SER A 37 29.58 20.99 -28.68
C SER A 37 29.60 21.91 -27.47
N LEU A 38 29.92 21.37 -26.28
CA LEU A 38 29.92 22.16 -25.05
C LEU A 38 31.09 23.15 -25.01
N VAL A 39 32.29 22.75 -25.46
CA VAL A 39 33.44 23.67 -25.54
C VAL A 39 33.26 24.69 -26.66
N GLY A 40 32.68 24.29 -27.79
CA GLY A 40 32.41 25.17 -28.92
C GLY A 40 31.44 26.29 -28.55
N LEU A 41 30.44 26.01 -27.71
CA LEU A 41 29.59 27.03 -27.07
C LEU A 41 30.44 28.08 -26.35
N VAL A 42 31.34 27.64 -25.46
CA VAL A 42 32.18 28.53 -24.66
C VAL A 42 33.17 29.32 -25.51
N VAL A 43 33.75 28.69 -26.53
CA VAL A 43 34.63 29.38 -27.49
C VAL A 43 33.86 30.48 -28.20
N GLY A 44 32.65 30.20 -28.70
CA GLY A 44 31.79 31.22 -29.31
C GLY A 44 31.53 32.40 -28.37
N ASP A 45 31.24 32.09 -27.10
CA ASP A 45 30.94 33.10 -26.07
C ASP A 45 32.16 34.00 -25.76
N VAL A 46 33.34 33.41 -25.59
CA VAL A 46 34.60 34.15 -25.36
C VAL A 46 34.97 35.02 -26.57
N GLN A 47 34.78 34.52 -27.79
CA GLN A 47 35.13 35.25 -29.00
C GLN A 47 34.18 36.43 -29.27
N GLU A 48 32.87 36.30 -29.00
CA GLU A 48 31.93 37.42 -29.09
C GLU A 48 32.33 38.57 -28.15
N VAL A 49 32.67 38.26 -26.89
CA VAL A 49 33.12 39.26 -25.90
C VAL A 49 34.43 39.94 -26.33
N SER A 50 35.37 39.18 -26.89
CA SER A 50 36.67 39.70 -27.32
C SER A 50 36.54 40.71 -28.47
N THR A 51 35.52 40.58 -29.32
CA THR A 51 35.23 41.53 -30.40
C THR A 51 34.44 42.76 -29.97
N GLU A 52 33.71 42.73 -28.86
CA GLU A 52 33.14 43.94 -28.25
C GLU A 52 34.23 44.89 -27.69
N HIS A 53 35.49 44.44 -27.61
CA HIS A 53 36.63 45.20 -27.08
C HIS A 53 37.54 45.83 -28.15
N THR A 54 37.30 45.62 -29.44
CA THR A 54 38.12 46.21 -30.51
C THR A 54 37.51 47.52 -31.02
N ASP A 55 38.17 48.65 -30.75
CA ASP A 55 37.89 49.97 -31.32
C ASP A 55 38.24 49.98 -32.84
N ASP A 56 37.38 49.43 -33.69
CA ASP A 56 37.46 49.61 -35.14
C ASP A 56 36.76 50.93 -35.54
N PRO A 57 37.46 51.91 -36.17
CA PRO A 57 36.88 53.20 -36.53
C PRO A 57 35.73 53.13 -37.56
N THR A 58 35.53 51.99 -38.21
CA THR A 58 34.50 51.79 -39.23
C THR A 58 33.16 51.32 -38.66
N HIS A 59 33.11 50.94 -37.38
CA HIS A 59 31.89 50.49 -36.71
C HIS A 59 31.34 51.59 -35.79
N GLY A 60 30.18 52.14 -36.19
CA GLY A 60 29.50 53.22 -35.49
C GLY A 60 29.21 52.86 -34.02
N LYS A 61 29.34 53.88 -33.16
CA LYS A 61 29.10 53.86 -31.71
C LYS A 61 28.01 52.87 -31.27
N THR A 62 28.41 51.69 -30.79
CA THR A 62 27.53 50.80 -30.04
C THR A 62 27.39 51.31 -28.60
N SER A 63 26.14 51.43 -28.15
CA SER A 63 25.77 52.01 -26.88
C SER A 63 26.14 51.08 -25.70
N GLY A 64 27.20 51.42 -24.98
CA GLY A 64 27.27 51.38 -23.51
C GLY A 64 27.05 50.04 -22.79
N ARG A 65 28.11 49.23 -22.69
CA ARG A 65 28.60 48.61 -21.44
C ARG A 65 29.95 47.96 -21.73
N LYS A 66 31.06 48.57 -21.31
CA LYS A 66 32.37 47.90 -21.27
C LYS A 66 32.25 46.68 -20.34
N SER A 67 32.28 45.49 -20.91
CA SER A 67 32.28 44.24 -20.17
C SER A 67 33.53 44.21 -19.26
N LYS A 68 33.37 43.80 -18.00
CA LYS A 68 34.46 43.68 -17.01
C LYS A 68 35.17 42.32 -17.11
N LEU A 69 35.05 41.62 -18.23
CA LEU A 69 35.56 40.26 -18.42
C LEU A 69 37.01 40.25 -18.91
N GLN A 70 37.80 39.29 -18.45
CA GLN A 70 39.10 39.00 -19.04
C GLN A 70 38.93 38.31 -20.40
N THR A 71 39.93 38.41 -21.27
CA THR A 71 39.91 37.89 -22.66
C THR A 71 39.71 36.38 -22.77
N ASN A 72 39.78 35.64 -21.66
CA ASN A 72 39.57 34.20 -21.59
C ASN A 72 38.33 33.78 -20.78
N GLN A 73 37.54 34.75 -20.31
CA GLN A 73 36.32 34.53 -19.54
C GLN A 73 35.07 34.62 -20.43
N TRP A 74 34.05 33.86 -20.06
CA TRP A 74 32.78 33.72 -20.77
C TRP A 74 31.62 34.40 -20.01
N THR A 75 30.45 34.53 -20.65
CA THR A 75 29.33 35.36 -20.18
C THR A 75 28.27 34.57 -19.39
N GLY A 76 27.13 35.21 -19.14
CA GLY A 76 25.93 34.58 -18.62
C GLY A 76 25.43 33.38 -19.44
N ASN A 77 25.67 33.35 -20.76
CA ASN A 77 25.22 32.25 -21.62
C ASN A 77 25.88 30.92 -21.25
N THR A 78 27.21 30.91 -21.15
CA THR A 78 27.95 29.74 -20.66
C THR A 78 27.57 29.40 -19.22
N SER A 79 27.35 30.40 -18.36
CA SER A 79 26.89 30.17 -16.97
C SER A 79 25.58 29.38 -16.94
N MET A 80 24.60 29.77 -17.77
CA MET A 80 23.31 29.08 -17.85
C MET A 80 23.43 27.69 -18.47
N ALA A 81 24.30 27.50 -19.48
CA ALA A 81 24.57 26.16 -20.02
C ALA A 81 25.17 25.23 -18.95
N LEU A 82 26.10 25.73 -18.14
CA LEU A 82 26.69 24.97 -17.03
C LEU A 82 25.67 24.73 -15.90
N CYS A 83 24.78 25.67 -15.60
CA CYS A 83 23.68 25.47 -14.66
C CYS A 83 22.72 24.36 -15.13
N LEU A 84 22.37 24.36 -16.42
CA LEU A 84 21.53 23.32 -17.02
C LEU A 84 22.22 21.96 -16.96
N ALA A 85 23.51 21.89 -17.32
CA ALA A 85 24.29 20.67 -17.21
C ALA A 85 24.42 20.19 -15.75
N SER A 86 24.59 21.12 -14.80
CA SER A 86 24.63 20.84 -13.36
C SER A 86 23.33 20.22 -12.87
N SER A 87 22.19 20.77 -13.30
CA SER A 87 20.88 20.18 -12.99
C SER A 87 20.75 18.78 -13.56
N LEU A 88 21.04 18.59 -14.86
CA LEU A 88 20.96 17.31 -15.54
C LEU A 88 21.86 16.22 -14.93
N ILE A 89 23.10 16.56 -14.57
CA ILE A 89 24.05 15.62 -13.98
C ILE A 89 23.66 15.28 -12.54
N THR A 90 23.24 16.27 -11.75
CA THR A 90 22.89 16.09 -10.34
C THR A 90 21.60 15.30 -10.18
N GLN A 91 20.57 15.66 -10.96
CA GLN A 91 19.26 15.01 -10.93
C GLN A 91 19.24 13.70 -11.75
N ARG A 92 20.28 13.47 -12.58
CA ARG A 92 20.38 12.34 -13.52
C ARG A 92 19.20 12.24 -14.50
N THR A 93 18.47 13.33 -14.64
CA THR A 93 17.31 13.52 -15.53
C THR A 93 17.04 15.01 -15.65
N PHE A 94 16.19 15.42 -16.59
CA PHE A 94 15.67 16.77 -16.63
C PHE A 94 14.67 17.02 -15.49
N ASN A 95 14.91 18.07 -14.71
CA ASN A 95 14.01 18.56 -13.68
C ASN A 95 13.81 20.07 -13.87
N PRO A 96 12.61 20.53 -14.26
CA PRO A 96 12.38 21.93 -14.59
C PRO A 96 12.48 22.86 -13.37
N TYR A 97 12.12 22.38 -12.18
CA TYR A 97 12.27 23.14 -10.94
C TYR A 97 13.75 23.30 -10.57
N ASP A 98 14.52 22.21 -10.58
CA ASP A 98 15.95 22.26 -10.25
C ASP A 98 16.75 23.08 -11.28
N GLN A 99 16.36 23.07 -12.56
CA GLN A 99 16.93 23.96 -13.57
C GLN A 99 16.76 25.45 -13.19
N LEU A 100 15.55 25.86 -12.78
CA LEU A 100 15.27 27.22 -12.32
C LEU A 100 15.98 27.54 -11.00
N VAL A 101 16.13 26.56 -10.10
CA VAL A 101 16.95 26.71 -8.88
C VAL A 101 18.41 26.99 -9.24
N ARG A 102 19.03 26.25 -10.17
CA ARG A 102 20.42 26.51 -10.60
C ARG A 102 20.55 27.88 -11.26
N TYR A 103 19.57 28.31 -12.05
CA TYR A 103 19.53 29.66 -12.61
C TYR A 103 19.33 30.75 -11.55
N LYS A 104 18.50 30.51 -10.53
CA LYS A 104 18.36 31.38 -9.37
C LYS A 104 19.71 31.51 -8.65
N TRP A 105 20.43 30.41 -8.44
CA TRP A 105 21.74 30.45 -7.80
C TRP A 105 22.74 31.27 -8.60
N TRP A 106 22.73 31.16 -9.93
CA TRP A 106 23.53 32.02 -10.80
C TRP A 106 23.13 33.49 -10.64
N TYR A 107 21.84 33.78 -10.71
CA TYR A 107 21.29 35.13 -10.59
C TYR A 107 21.61 35.80 -9.26
N LYS A 108 21.42 35.09 -8.14
CA LYS A 108 21.55 35.64 -6.78
C LYS A 108 22.97 35.57 -6.22
N TYR A 109 23.71 34.50 -6.51
CA TYR A 109 24.99 34.20 -5.85
C TYR A 109 26.17 34.14 -6.82
N GLY A 110 25.95 34.24 -8.13
CA GLY A 110 27.02 34.06 -9.12
C GLY A 110 27.47 32.61 -9.29
N TYR A 111 26.61 31.65 -8.94
CA TYR A 111 26.86 30.23 -9.15
C TYR A 111 27.23 29.92 -10.60
N LEU A 112 28.34 29.18 -10.79
CA LEU A 112 28.90 28.85 -12.10
C LEU A 112 29.09 30.07 -13.02
N SER A 113 29.49 31.20 -12.46
CA SER A 113 29.92 32.39 -13.21
C SER A 113 31.44 32.47 -13.31
N ALA A 114 31.95 32.93 -14.46
CA ALA A 114 33.37 33.20 -14.66
C ALA A 114 33.94 34.29 -13.73
N THR A 115 33.08 35.14 -13.15
CA THR A 115 33.50 36.27 -12.28
C THR A 115 32.99 36.18 -10.84
N GLY A 116 32.22 35.13 -10.52
CA GLY A 116 31.58 35.01 -9.22
C GLY A 116 30.38 35.89 -8.98
N ARG A 117 29.87 36.53 -10.02
CA ARG A 117 28.67 37.37 -10.00
C ARG A 117 27.84 37.11 -11.25
N CYS A 118 26.53 37.34 -11.19
CA CYS A 118 25.68 37.28 -12.37
C CYS A 118 26.09 38.38 -13.37
N LEU A 119 26.34 38.00 -14.63
CA LEU A 119 26.73 38.90 -15.72
C LEU A 119 25.79 38.71 -16.92
N ASP A 120 25.54 39.80 -17.64
CA ASP A 120 24.82 39.82 -18.92
C ASP A 120 23.46 39.11 -18.94
N ILE A 121 22.79 39.07 -17.78
CA ILE A 121 21.40 38.59 -17.70
C ILE A 121 20.47 39.53 -18.46
N ASP A 122 19.81 39.00 -19.47
CA ASP A 122 18.80 39.72 -20.23
C ASP A 122 17.52 39.93 -19.39
N ASN A 123 16.67 40.87 -19.80
CA ASN A 123 15.47 41.23 -19.05
C ASN A 123 14.44 40.10 -19.03
N VAL A 124 14.32 39.30 -20.09
CA VAL A 124 13.36 38.19 -20.19
C VAL A 124 13.70 37.11 -19.17
N MET A 125 14.99 36.79 -19.08
CA MET A 125 15.55 35.86 -18.12
C MET A 125 15.42 36.39 -16.69
N ARG A 126 15.73 37.68 -16.47
CA ARG A 126 15.57 38.32 -15.14
C ARG A 126 14.12 38.25 -14.67
N ASP A 127 13.18 38.69 -15.49
CA ASP A 127 11.75 38.69 -15.16
C ASP A 127 11.24 37.29 -14.84
N SER A 128 11.68 36.29 -15.61
CA SER A 128 11.32 34.89 -15.36
C SER A 128 11.88 34.37 -14.04
N LEU A 129 13.12 34.72 -13.68
CA LEU A 129 13.72 34.31 -12.41
C LEU A 129 13.16 35.06 -11.20
N GLU A 130 12.74 36.32 -11.37
CA GLU A 130 12.04 37.07 -10.34
C GLU A 130 10.65 36.48 -10.06
N GLU A 131 9.90 36.13 -11.11
CA GLU A 131 8.63 35.43 -10.95
C GLU A 131 8.83 34.05 -10.29
N PHE A 132 9.90 33.31 -10.65
CA PHE A 132 10.25 32.07 -9.97
C PHE A 132 10.54 32.28 -8.47
N CYS A 133 11.32 33.30 -8.10
CA CYS A 133 11.62 33.63 -6.70
C CYS A 133 10.35 34.02 -5.92
N ARG A 134 9.44 34.77 -6.57
CA ARG A 134 8.15 35.13 -6.00
C ARG A 134 7.30 33.88 -5.72
N ARG A 135 7.18 32.98 -6.71
CA ARG A 135 6.47 31.69 -6.54
C ARG A 135 7.13 30.80 -5.48
N GLN A 136 8.47 30.77 -5.40
CA GLN A 136 9.19 30.05 -4.34
C GLN A 136 8.89 30.61 -2.95
N THR A 137 8.67 31.92 -2.83
CA THR A 137 8.28 32.56 -1.57
C THR A 137 6.88 32.11 -1.14
N ASP A 138 5.93 32.06 -2.08
CA ASP A 138 4.58 31.55 -1.82
C ASP A 138 4.61 30.06 -1.45
N LEU A 139 5.44 29.27 -2.13
CA LEU A 139 5.70 27.87 -1.84
C LEU A 139 6.29 27.67 -0.43
N ASN A 140 7.23 28.52 -0.04
CA ASN A 140 7.83 28.46 1.29
C ASN A 140 6.78 28.75 2.40
N ARG A 141 5.87 29.70 2.14
CA ARG A 141 4.74 29.98 3.03
C ARG A 141 3.83 28.76 3.18
N PHE A 142 3.54 28.04 2.09
CA PHE A 142 2.72 26.82 2.12
C PHE A 142 3.33 25.73 3.03
N TYR A 143 4.66 25.58 3.01
CA TYR A 143 5.37 24.61 3.84
C TYR A 143 5.71 25.08 5.26
N GLY A 144 5.20 26.24 5.69
CA GLY A 144 5.43 26.75 7.05
C GLY A 144 6.84 27.30 7.28
N TYR A 145 7.41 27.99 6.27
CA TYR A 145 8.71 28.67 6.33
C TYR A 145 9.91 27.72 6.57
N ILE A 146 10.14 26.83 5.61
CA ILE A 146 11.33 25.99 5.55
C ILE A 146 12.58 26.80 5.11
N THR A 147 13.76 26.27 5.36
CA THR A 147 15.03 26.88 4.96
C THR A 147 15.19 26.90 3.44
N GLU A 148 15.93 27.87 2.89
CA GLU A 148 16.15 27.99 1.44
C GLU A 148 16.78 26.72 0.85
N ASP A 149 17.74 26.09 1.53
CA ASP A 149 18.32 24.81 1.10
C ASP A 149 17.28 23.70 0.96
N LYS A 150 16.28 23.67 1.85
CA LYS A 150 15.18 22.68 1.79
C LYS A 150 14.20 23.03 0.68
N LEU A 151 13.92 24.31 0.48
CA LEU A 151 13.05 24.82 -0.59
C LEU A 151 13.65 24.50 -1.97
N ASP A 152 14.96 24.68 -2.12
CA ASP A 152 15.70 24.44 -3.36
C ASP A 152 15.93 22.95 -3.65
N SER A 153 15.84 22.09 -2.62
CA SER A 153 15.96 20.63 -2.75
C SER A 153 14.62 19.89 -2.64
N LEU A 154 13.50 20.60 -2.72
CA LEU A 154 12.18 19.96 -2.79
C LEU A 154 12.11 18.99 -3.96
N SER A 155 11.64 17.78 -3.70
CA SER A 155 11.37 16.80 -4.76
C SER A 155 10.25 17.31 -5.67
N SER A 156 10.21 16.82 -6.90
CA SER A 156 9.10 17.09 -7.82
C SER A 156 7.74 16.83 -7.16
N ASP A 157 7.60 15.73 -6.40
CA ASP A 157 6.38 15.40 -5.64
C ASP A 157 6.00 16.42 -4.56
N ALA A 158 6.98 17.08 -3.96
CA ALA A 158 6.71 18.15 -3.00
C ALA A 158 6.27 19.42 -3.76
N ILE A 159 6.94 19.75 -4.87
CA ILE A 159 6.49 20.86 -5.72
C ILE A 159 5.06 20.63 -6.22
N TYR A 160 4.70 19.40 -6.62
CA TYR A 160 3.35 19.07 -7.08
C TYR A 160 2.28 19.13 -5.99
N ARG A 161 2.61 18.73 -4.75
CA ARG A 161 1.68 18.79 -3.61
C ARG A 161 1.38 20.22 -3.15
N SER A 162 2.14 21.21 -3.61
CA SER A 162 1.88 22.61 -3.31
C SER A 162 0.79 23.15 -4.22
N VAL A 163 -0.17 23.91 -3.67
CA VAL A 163 -1.28 24.44 -4.45
C VAL A 163 -0.76 25.52 -5.40
N GLY A 164 -0.57 25.17 -6.68
CA GLY A 164 -0.41 26.14 -7.79
C GLY A 164 1.02 26.57 -8.15
N PHE A 165 2.06 25.80 -7.84
CA PHE A 165 3.42 26.12 -8.29
C PHE A 165 3.64 25.75 -9.77
N ASP A 166 3.57 26.74 -10.65
CA ASP A 166 3.89 26.60 -12.07
C ASP A 166 5.37 26.93 -12.33
N VAL A 167 6.08 26.04 -13.02
CA VAL A 167 7.49 26.22 -13.42
C VAL A 167 7.66 27.10 -14.66
N ASN A 168 6.58 27.42 -15.38
CA ASN A 168 6.61 28.35 -16.51
C ASN A 168 6.55 29.79 -16.00
N CYS A 169 7.71 30.36 -15.70
CA CYS A 169 7.80 31.69 -15.11
C CYS A 169 7.85 32.82 -16.15
N SER A 170 7.87 32.48 -17.44
CA SER A 170 7.88 33.44 -18.54
C SER A 170 6.48 33.88 -18.95
N ARG A 171 6.35 35.12 -19.43
CA ARG A 171 5.12 35.61 -20.07
C ARG A 171 5.02 35.08 -21.50
N LYS A 172 3.79 34.88 -21.99
CA LYS A 172 3.54 34.46 -23.38
C LYS A 172 4.02 35.54 -24.37
N GLY A 173 4.62 35.11 -25.48
CA GLY A 173 5.01 35.97 -26.60
C GLY A 173 6.29 36.80 -26.39
N VAL A 174 7.05 36.55 -25.33
CA VAL A 174 8.33 37.23 -25.07
C VAL A 174 9.46 36.54 -25.83
N ASN A 175 10.16 37.29 -26.69
CA ASN A 175 11.19 36.79 -27.60
C ASN A 175 12.61 37.04 -27.06
N GLY A 176 13.56 36.12 -27.29
CA GLY A 176 14.95 36.21 -26.85
C GLY A 176 15.79 34.99 -27.23
N SER A 177 17.07 35.20 -27.56
CA SER A 177 17.99 34.14 -28.03
C SER A 177 18.76 33.40 -26.95
N ALA A 178 18.67 33.86 -25.69
CA ALA A 178 19.36 33.25 -24.56
C ALA A 178 18.95 31.78 -24.31
N ALA A 179 17.71 31.40 -24.62
CA ALA A 179 17.26 30.01 -24.53
C ALA A 179 18.02 29.08 -25.48
N LEU A 180 18.33 29.55 -26.70
CA LEU A 180 19.05 28.79 -27.72
C LEU A 180 20.55 28.77 -27.45
N ALA A 181 21.11 29.86 -26.94
CA ALA A 181 22.53 30.00 -26.61
C ALA A 181 23.04 29.02 -25.54
N ARG A 182 22.14 28.42 -24.73
CA ARG A 182 22.47 27.51 -23.63
C ARG A 182 22.01 26.06 -23.82
N LEU A 183 21.50 25.71 -25.01
CA LEU A 183 20.68 24.52 -25.20
C LEU A 183 21.47 23.20 -25.11
N ALA A 184 22.73 23.19 -25.55
CA ALA A 184 23.55 22.00 -25.77
C ALA A 184 23.44 20.88 -24.71
N PRO A 185 23.47 21.14 -23.39
CA PRO A 185 23.44 20.06 -22.39
C PRO A 185 22.30 19.05 -22.55
N ILE A 186 21.12 19.47 -23.03
CA ILE A 186 19.95 18.59 -23.23
C ILE A 186 20.18 17.57 -24.36
N PRO A 187 20.40 17.98 -25.63
CA PRO A 187 20.64 17.05 -26.70
C PRO A 187 21.92 16.23 -26.50
N LEU A 188 22.92 16.78 -25.79
CA LEU A 188 24.14 16.03 -25.45
C LEU A 188 23.91 14.87 -24.47
N LEU A 189 23.00 15.01 -23.50
CA LEU A 189 22.63 13.91 -22.59
C LEU A 189 21.73 12.88 -23.28
N TYR A 190 20.77 13.34 -24.08
CA TYR A 190 19.69 12.51 -24.62
C TYR A 190 19.88 12.10 -26.09
N TYR A 191 21.07 12.28 -26.70
CA TYR A 191 21.30 11.99 -28.13
C TYR A 191 20.98 10.55 -28.57
N ARG A 192 21.00 9.60 -27.62
CA ARG A 192 20.64 8.19 -27.86
C ARG A 192 19.13 8.00 -28.08
N THR A 193 18.31 8.93 -27.60
CA THR A 193 16.85 8.92 -27.71
C THR A 193 16.36 10.25 -28.32
N PRO A 194 16.44 10.41 -29.65
CA PRO A 194 16.28 11.71 -30.30
C PRO A 194 14.94 12.40 -30.04
N SER A 195 13.83 11.66 -29.95
CA SER A 195 12.52 12.23 -29.61
C SER A 195 12.51 12.89 -28.23
N VAL A 196 13.19 12.29 -27.24
CA VAL A 196 13.38 12.89 -25.91
C VAL A 196 14.22 14.16 -26.02
N ALA A 197 15.35 14.09 -26.71
CA ALA A 197 16.25 15.23 -26.86
C ALA A 197 15.52 16.45 -27.45
N VAL A 198 14.75 16.24 -28.52
CA VAL A 198 13.98 17.28 -29.20
C VAL A 198 12.92 17.88 -28.27
N GLU A 199 12.08 17.06 -27.65
CA GLU A 199 10.98 17.54 -26.80
C GLU A 199 11.50 18.31 -25.58
N LEU A 200 12.55 17.81 -24.92
CA LEU A 200 13.16 18.46 -23.76
C LEU A 200 13.91 19.74 -24.12
N SER A 201 14.46 19.84 -25.32
CA SER A 201 15.03 21.08 -25.82
C SER A 201 13.99 22.19 -25.87
N GLY A 202 12.77 21.90 -26.31
CA GLY A 202 11.66 22.84 -26.28
C GLY A 202 11.20 23.21 -24.86
N LEU A 203 11.11 22.22 -23.98
CA LEU A 203 10.57 22.42 -22.62
C LEU A 203 11.54 23.17 -21.71
N SER A 204 12.84 22.93 -21.83
CA SER A 204 13.89 23.72 -21.17
C SER A 204 13.82 25.21 -21.53
N ALA A 205 13.49 25.52 -22.79
CA ALA A 205 13.32 26.91 -23.23
C ALA A 205 12.07 27.55 -22.62
N ARG A 206 10.94 26.84 -22.66
CA ARG A 206 9.60 27.30 -22.23
C ARG A 206 9.57 27.84 -20.79
N LEU A 207 10.39 27.30 -19.89
CA LEU A 207 10.46 27.72 -18.48
C LEU A 207 10.75 29.22 -18.31
N THR A 208 11.51 29.80 -19.25
CA THR A 208 12.00 31.19 -19.19
C THR A 208 11.64 32.02 -20.42
N HIS A 209 11.20 31.39 -21.51
CA HIS A 209 10.83 32.05 -22.76
C HIS A 209 9.51 31.45 -23.26
N GLY A 210 8.39 32.14 -23.01
CA GLY A 210 7.04 31.65 -23.25
C GLY A 210 6.51 31.80 -24.68
N ASP A 211 7.38 32.02 -25.68
CA ASP A 211 7.02 32.11 -27.10
C ASP A 211 7.16 30.75 -27.78
N ASP A 212 6.10 30.27 -28.43
CA ASP A 212 6.10 28.97 -29.10
C ASP A 212 7.10 28.88 -30.26
N ARG A 213 7.47 30.03 -30.87
CA ARG A 213 8.56 30.09 -31.85
C ARG A 213 9.90 29.68 -31.24
N ILE A 214 10.19 30.13 -30.02
CA ILE A 214 11.44 29.79 -29.32
C ILE A 214 11.46 28.31 -28.97
N VAL A 215 10.33 27.78 -28.52
CA VAL A 215 10.17 26.36 -28.20
C VAL A 215 10.49 25.51 -29.44
N ASP A 216 9.88 25.82 -30.58
CA ASP A 216 10.13 25.07 -31.82
C ASP A 216 11.53 25.30 -32.41
N VAL A 217 12.10 26.51 -32.28
CA VAL A 217 13.52 26.75 -32.62
C VAL A 217 14.43 25.86 -31.79
N CYS A 218 14.19 25.75 -30.48
CA CYS A 218 15.00 24.90 -29.61
C CYS A 218 14.78 23.40 -29.92
N ARG A 219 13.55 22.98 -30.24
CA ARG A 219 13.27 21.60 -30.71
C ARG A 219 14.06 21.29 -31.98
N TYR A 220 13.98 22.16 -32.99
CA TYR A 220 14.68 21.99 -34.26
C TYR A 220 16.21 22.02 -34.08
N PHE A 221 16.74 22.96 -33.33
CA PHE A 221 18.18 23.05 -33.08
C PHE A 221 18.70 21.89 -32.21
N GLY A 222 17.91 21.42 -31.25
CA GLY A 222 18.19 20.21 -30.47
C GLY A 222 18.25 18.96 -31.34
N ALA A 223 17.39 18.86 -32.36
CA ALA A 223 17.45 17.79 -33.36
C ALA A 223 18.76 17.85 -34.17
N LEU A 224 19.18 19.06 -34.61
CA LEU A 224 20.43 19.25 -35.34
C LEU A 224 21.66 18.86 -34.51
N ILE A 225 21.73 19.27 -33.24
CA ILE A 225 22.83 18.85 -32.34
C ILE A 225 22.80 17.33 -32.15
N THR A 226 21.62 16.74 -31.97
CA THR A 226 21.46 15.29 -31.78
C THR A 226 21.96 14.52 -33.01
N ALA A 227 21.50 14.90 -34.20
CA ALA A 227 21.94 14.34 -35.48
C ALA A 227 23.46 14.50 -35.67
N ALA A 228 24.00 15.68 -35.35
CA ALA A 228 25.44 15.92 -35.41
C ALA A 228 26.21 15.01 -34.45
N VAL A 229 25.80 14.84 -33.19
CA VAL A 229 26.46 13.90 -32.25
C VAL A 229 26.39 12.45 -32.75
N ARG A 230 25.29 12.08 -33.41
CA ARG A 230 25.03 10.74 -33.96
C ARG A 230 25.80 10.42 -35.25
N GLY A 231 26.51 11.39 -35.83
CA GLY A 231 27.37 11.13 -36.98
C GLY A 231 26.87 11.64 -38.31
N GLU A 232 25.74 12.34 -38.37
CA GLU A 232 25.17 12.78 -39.65
C GLU A 232 26.06 13.79 -40.39
N SER A 233 26.01 13.73 -41.72
CA SER A 233 26.76 14.60 -42.62
C SER A 233 26.23 16.04 -42.58
N LYS A 234 27.08 17.02 -42.91
CA LYS A 234 26.65 18.42 -42.98
C LYS A 234 25.55 18.61 -44.03
N GLU A 235 25.61 17.87 -45.13
CA GLU A 235 24.62 17.88 -46.20
C GLU A 235 23.25 17.41 -45.68
N ALA A 236 23.21 16.37 -44.85
CA ALA A 236 21.99 15.89 -44.21
C ALA A 236 21.45 16.92 -43.19
N LEU A 237 22.31 17.46 -42.33
CA LEU A 237 21.93 18.48 -41.33
C LEU A 237 21.34 19.74 -41.97
N LEU A 238 21.87 20.15 -43.13
CA LEU A 238 21.41 21.33 -43.86
C LEU A 238 20.36 21.01 -44.93
N SER A 239 19.86 19.77 -44.99
CA SER A 239 18.85 19.38 -45.99
C SER A 239 17.53 20.13 -45.76
N HIS A 240 16.87 20.56 -46.84
CA HIS A 240 15.51 21.12 -46.77
C HIS A 240 14.48 20.08 -46.27
N ARG A 241 14.85 18.80 -46.30
CA ARG A 241 14.06 17.69 -45.79
C ARG A 241 14.43 17.25 -44.39
N PHE A 242 15.42 17.87 -43.72
CA PHE A 242 15.92 17.40 -42.43
C PHE A 242 14.80 17.20 -41.41
N TYR A 243 13.85 18.14 -41.32
CA TYR A 243 12.68 18.00 -40.45
C TYR A 243 11.74 16.86 -40.89
N ASP A 244 11.44 16.76 -42.19
CA ASP A 244 10.50 15.76 -42.70
C ASP A 244 11.08 14.33 -42.60
N ASP A 245 12.39 14.18 -42.81
CA ASP A 245 13.11 12.90 -42.72
C ASP A 245 13.27 12.43 -41.26
N HIS A 246 13.17 13.35 -40.28
CA HIS A 246 13.24 13.07 -38.83
C HIS A 246 11.93 13.38 -38.10
N ARG A 247 10.79 13.32 -38.79
CA ARG A 247 9.49 13.77 -38.26
C ARG A 247 9.02 12.98 -37.04
N ASP A 248 9.48 11.74 -36.91
CA ASP A 248 9.29 10.88 -35.74
C ASP A 248 9.95 11.44 -34.47
N TRP A 249 11.08 12.16 -34.59
CA TRP A 249 11.73 12.81 -33.44
C TRP A 249 10.91 13.98 -32.91
N PHE A 250 10.03 14.56 -33.73
CA PHE A 250 9.15 15.66 -33.36
C PHE A 250 7.77 15.20 -32.89
N ASP A 251 7.59 13.89 -32.66
CA ASP A 251 6.29 13.30 -32.33
C ASP A 251 5.21 13.67 -33.37
N TRP A 252 5.63 13.78 -34.64
CA TRP A 252 4.77 14.17 -35.77
C TRP A 252 4.13 15.57 -35.65
N LYS A 253 4.54 16.38 -34.68
CA LYS A 253 4.07 17.77 -34.50
C LYS A 253 4.74 18.68 -35.52
N ASP A 254 3.94 19.49 -36.20
CA ASP A 254 4.44 20.51 -37.12
C ASP A 254 5.22 21.59 -36.38
N LEU A 255 6.28 22.10 -37.01
CA LEU A 255 7.01 23.28 -36.54
C LEU A 255 6.22 24.55 -36.84
N HIS A 256 6.33 25.55 -35.96
CA HIS A 256 5.85 26.89 -36.23
C HIS A 256 6.30 27.36 -37.63
N PRO A 257 5.42 28.01 -38.44
CA PRO A 257 5.69 28.33 -39.84
C PRO A 257 7.04 29.01 -40.09
N ASN A 258 7.40 30.00 -39.27
CA ASN A 258 8.70 30.70 -39.39
C ASN A 258 9.91 29.78 -39.16
N VAL A 259 9.80 28.81 -38.24
CA VAL A 259 10.86 27.82 -38.00
C VAL A 259 10.92 26.83 -39.15
N ARG A 260 9.76 26.45 -39.70
CA ARG A 260 9.69 25.60 -40.90
C ARG A 260 10.33 26.27 -42.11
N THR A 261 10.17 27.58 -42.29
CA THR A 261 10.86 28.35 -43.33
C THR A 261 12.38 28.25 -43.20
N VAL A 262 12.91 28.35 -41.98
CA VAL A 262 14.35 28.14 -41.72
C VAL A 262 14.75 26.69 -42.01
N ALA A 263 13.95 25.72 -41.58
CA ALA A 263 14.21 24.29 -41.84
C ALA A 263 14.23 23.93 -43.34
N LEU A 264 13.44 24.64 -44.16
CA LEU A 264 13.43 24.52 -45.62
C LEU A 264 14.67 25.17 -46.29
N GLY A 265 15.53 25.83 -45.51
CA GLY A 265 16.80 26.37 -45.98
C GLY A 265 16.78 27.84 -46.37
N SER A 266 15.94 28.68 -45.76
CA SER A 266 15.90 30.13 -46.04
C SER A 266 17.26 30.83 -45.92
N TYR A 267 18.12 30.35 -45.00
CA TYR A 267 19.50 30.83 -44.83
C TYR A 267 20.38 30.61 -46.07
N LYS A 268 20.06 29.66 -46.97
CA LYS A 268 20.86 29.39 -48.17
C LYS A 268 20.62 30.38 -49.31
N GLN A 269 19.50 31.11 -49.27
CA GLN A 269 19.09 32.03 -50.33
C GLN A 269 19.59 33.47 -50.12
N ARG A 270 20.25 33.76 -49.00
CA ARG A 270 20.76 35.09 -48.69
C ARG A 270 22.14 35.28 -49.32
N SER A 271 22.31 36.39 -50.05
CA SER A 271 23.55 36.73 -50.74
C SER A 271 24.70 36.99 -49.75
N ASP A 272 25.95 36.86 -50.20
CA ASP A 272 27.18 37.22 -49.44
C ASP A 272 27.23 38.69 -48.98
N SER A 273 26.20 39.50 -49.28
CA SER A 273 26.15 40.89 -48.87
C SER A 273 25.69 41.01 -47.42
N LYS A 274 26.50 41.70 -46.60
CA LYS A 274 26.24 42.06 -45.19
C LYS A 274 24.89 42.80 -44.94
N ASN A 275 24.09 43.08 -45.97
CA ASN A 275 22.88 43.89 -45.92
C ASN A 275 21.55 43.10 -45.95
N ASP A 276 21.54 41.80 -46.30
CA ASP A 276 20.30 40.99 -46.37
C ASP A 276 19.90 40.35 -45.02
N ILE A 277 20.80 40.30 -44.05
CA ILE A 277 20.53 39.85 -42.68
C ILE A 277 20.31 41.08 -41.81
N ARG A 278 19.07 41.62 -41.83
CA ARG A 278 18.72 42.81 -41.04
C ARG A 278 18.91 42.54 -39.54
N PRO A 279 19.64 43.37 -38.79
CA PRO A 279 19.84 43.19 -37.35
C PRO A 279 18.52 43.31 -36.58
N THR A 280 18.03 42.21 -36.01
CA THR A 280 16.97 42.24 -34.99
C THR A 280 17.26 41.21 -33.91
N ASN A 281 16.83 41.46 -32.67
CA ASN A 281 16.92 40.49 -31.55
C ASN A 281 15.93 39.31 -31.69
N ASP A 282 15.59 38.93 -32.92
CA ASP A 282 14.62 37.88 -33.22
C ASP A 282 15.31 36.51 -33.28
N ILE A 283 14.72 35.54 -32.56
CA ILE A 283 15.27 34.19 -32.45
C ILE A 283 15.38 33.45 -33.78
N ILE A 284 14.44 33.71 -34.70
CA ILE A 284 14.40 33.06 -36.03
C ILE A 284 15.62 33.50 -36.84
N GLN A 285 15.90 34.81 -36.87
CA GLN A 285 17.04 35.36 -37.60
C GLN A 285 18.37 34.95 -36.97
N THR A 286 18.43 34.85 -35.64
CA THR A 286 19.63 34.39 -34.94
C THR A 286 19.96 32.93 -35.29
N LEU A 287 18.95 32.05 -35.31
CA LEU A 287 19.11 30.66 -35.77
C LEU A 287 19.54 30.61 -37.25
N GLU A 288 18.87 31.40 -38.10
CA GLU A 288 19.15 31.46 -39.54
C GLU A 288 20.60 31.91 -39.81
N ALA A 289 21.09 32.92 -39.10
CA ALA A 289 22.48 33.40 -39.19
C ALA A 289 23.48 32.34 -38.71
N ALA A 290 23.19 31.61 -37.64
CA ALA A 290 24.05 30.53 -37.16
C ALA A 290 24.14 29.36 -38.16
N LEU A 291 23.01 29.01 -38.82
CA LEU A 291 22.99 28.00 -39.86
C LEU A 291 23.66 28.47 -41.16
N TRP A 292 23.54 29.75 -41.51
CA TRP A 292 24.31 30.35 -42.61
C TRP A 292 25.82 30.25 -42.32
N ALA A 293 26.26 30.60 -41.11
CA ALA A 293 27.67 30.48 -40.72
C ALA A 293 28.13 29.02 -40.78
N PHE A 294 27.30 28.06 -40.34
CA PHE A 294 27.58 26.62 -40.43
C PHE A 294 27.64 26.08 -41.87
N GLY A 295 26.82 26.60 -42.77
CA GLY A 295 26.89 26.28 -44.19
C GLY A 295 28.14 26.83 -44.89
N ASN A 296 28.62 28.01 -44.47
CA ASN A 296 29.71 28.75 -45.13
C ASN A 296 31.06 28.69 -44.38
N ASP A 297 31.19 27.86 -43.35
CA ASP A 297 32.40 27.77 -42.53
C ASP A 297 33.60 27.10 -43.24
N ASN A 298 33.48 26.73 -44.52
CA ASN A 298 34.53 26.11 -45.32
C ASN A 298 35.16 24.88 -44.64
N ASN A 299 34.34 24.06 -43.97
CA ASN A 299 34.77 22.87 -43.25
C ASN A 299 35.75 23.14 -42.10
N SER A 300 35.74 24.36 -41.56
CA SER A 300 36.61 24.78 -40.46
C SER A 300 35.80 25.47 -39.36
N PHE A 301 35.86 24.90 -38.15
CA PHE A 301 35.26 25.49 -36.95
C PHE A 301 35.67 26.96 -36.77
N GLN A 302 36.96 27.25 -36.97
CA GLN A 302 37.51 28.60 -36.81
C GLN A 302 36.89 29.61 -37.80
N LYS A 303 36.82 29.25 -39.08
CA LYS A 303 36.28 30.13 -40.11
C LYS A 303 34.80 30.42 -39.90
N GLY A 304 34.03 29.43 -39.43
CA GLY A 304 32.62 29.64 -39.11
C GLY A 304 32.39 30.51 -37.87
N VAL A 305 33.23 30.40 -36.82
CA VAL A 305 33.18 31.35 -35.69
C VAL A 305 33.46 32.78 -36.18
N VAL A 306 34.47 32.98 -37.03
CA VAL A 306 34.78 34.30 -37.61
C VAL A 306 33.61 34.81 -38.46
N ALA A 307 32.99 33.94 -39.27
CA ALA A 307 31.81 34.29 -40.07
C ALA A 307 30.63 34.69 -39.17
N ALA A 308 30.36 33.93 -38.11
CA ALA A 308 29.31 34.23 -37.14
C ALA A 308 29.52 35.58 -36.43
N ILE A 309 30.76 35.87 -36.01
CA ILE A 309 31.13 37.14 -35.37
C ILE A 309 31.00 38.31 -36.35
N SER A 310 31.33 38.10 -37.63
CA SER A 310 31.22 39.15 -38.64
C SER A 310 29.79 39.61 -38.93
N LEU A 311 28.79 38.83 -38.50
CA LEU A 311 27.36 39.16 -38.58
C LEU A 311 26.82 39.87 -37.32
N ASN A 312 27.64 40.03 -36.28
CA ASN A 312 27.25 40.43 -34.93
C ASN A 312 27.00 41.94 -34.76
N HIS A 313 26.55 42.66 -35.80
CA HIS A 313 26.42 44.12 -35.76
C HIS A 313 25.32 44.62 -34.78
N ASP A 314 24.29 43.82 -34.51
CA ASP A 314 23.37 43.96 -33.35
C ASP A 314 22.77 42.61 -32.86
N MET A 315 23.14 41.46 -33.45
CA MET A 315 22.55 40.14 -33.16
C MET A 315 23.42 39.31 -32.21
N LYS A 316 23.02 39.22 -30.94
CA LYS A 316 23.78 38.48 -29.93
C LYS A 316 23.67 36.96 -30.08
N ASN A 317 24.72 36.25 -29.66
CA ASN A 317 24.79 34.78 -29.49
C ASN A 317 24.97 33.94 -30.78
N ILE A 318 25.21 34.54 -31.95
CA ILE A 318 25.36 33.79 -33.21
C ILE A 318 26.54 32.81 -33.14
N ALA A 319 27.71 33.25 -32.68
CA ALA A 319 28.90 32.42 -32.57
C ALA A 319 28.73 31.35 -31.48
N ILE A 320 27.97 31.63 -30.43
CA ILE A 320 27.62 30.66 -29.38
C ILE A 320 26.76 29.52 -29.97
N ILE A 321 25.72 29.88 -30.74
CA ILE A 321 24.82 28.93 -31.38
C ILE A 321 25.56 28.14 -32.48
N TYR A 322 26.35 28.81 -33.31
CA TYR A 322 27.25 28.14 -34.26
C TYR A 322 28.18 27.15 -33.54
N GLY A 323 28.81 27.59 -32.45
CA GLY A 323 29.78 26.80 -31.69
C GLY A 323 29.20 25.50 -31.12
N GLN A 324 27.95 25.52 -30.67
CA GLN A 324 27.23 24.33 -30.20
C GLN A 324 27.08 23.27 -31.30
N LEU A 325 26.60 23.67 -32.49
CA LEU A 325 26.33 22.75 -33.60
C LEU A 325 27.62 22.34 -34.32
N ALA A 326 28.47 23.30 -34.66
CA ALA A 326 29.75 23.04 -35.30
C ALA A 326 30.66 22.20 -34.41
N GLY A 327 30.66 22.44 -33.10
CA GLY A 327 31.37 21.63 -32.13
C GLY A 327 30.86 20.18 -32.08
N ALA A 328 29.53 19.98 -32.14
CA ALA A 328 28.93 18.66 -32.23
C ALA A 328 29.27 17.93 -33.54
N TYR A 329 29.47 18.67 -34.63
CA TYR A 329 29.81 18.11 -35.94
C TYR A 329 31.30 17.78 -36.08
N TYR A 330 32.18 18.76 -35.81
CA TYR A 330 33.62 18.63 -35.98
C TYR A 330 34.32 17.87 -34.85
N GLY A 331 33.78 17.95 -33.63
CA GLY A 331 34.41 17.42 -32.42
C GLY A 331 35.44 18.35 -31.79
N TYR A 332 35.74 18.12 -30.52
CA TYR A 332 36.66 18.91 -29.70
C TYR A 332 38.06 18.93 -30.30
N SER A 333 38.53 17.81 -30.84
CA SER A 333 39.83 17.66 -31.48
C SER A 333 40.09 18.63 -32.65
N ARG A 334 39.04 19.18 -33.27
CA ARG A 334 39.12 20.12 -34.40
C ARG A 334 38.90 21.58 -34.03
N ILE A 335 38.66 21.87 -32.75
CA ILE A 335 38.61 23.26 -32.26
C ILE A 335 40.04 23.76 -32.07
N PRO A 336 40.40 24.98 -32.53
CA PRO A 336 41.76 25.51 -32.40
C PRO A 336 42.27 25.45 -30.95
N MET A 337 43.43 24.79 -30.75
CA MET A 337 44.02 24.61 -29.42
C MET A 337 44.28 25.95 -28.71
N GLN A 338 44.64 26.98 -29.48
CA GLN A 338 44.85 28.35 -28.98
C GLN A 338 43.59 28.95 -28.34
N TRP A 339 42.40 28.53 -28.76
CA TRP A 339 41.13 28.99 -28.21
C TRP A 339 40.66 28.15 -27.04
N THR A 340 41.06 26.89 -26.94
CA THR A 340 40.62 26.00 -25.86
C THR A 340 41.53 26.05 -24.64
N GLN A 341 42.85 26.13 -24.83
CA GLN A 341 43.85 26.01 -23.74
C GLN A 341 43.82 27.14 -22.70
N TYR A 342 43.25 28.30 -23.05
CA TYR A 342 43.23 29.47 -22.17
C TYR A 342 41.86 29.72 -21.51
N ILE A 343 40.82 28.97 -21.87
CA ILE A 343 39.45 29.17 -21.37
C ILE A 343 39.42 29.03 -19.84
N TYR A 344 38.85 30.02 -19.18
CA TYR A 344 38.63 29.96 -17.74
C TYR A 344 37.74 28.76 -17.36
N ALA A 345 38.22 27.96 -16.38
CA ALA A 345 37.57 26.73 -15.94
C ALA A 345 37.39 25.65 -17.05
N GLN A 346 38.28 25.58 -18.05
CA GLN A 346 38.26 24.57 -19.12
C GLN A 346 38.07 23.13 -18.60
N LYS A 347 38.71 22.78 -17.49
CA LYS A 347 38.61 21.44 -16.88
C LYS A 347 37.19 21.14 -16.39
N LEU A 348 36.49 22.11 -15.80
CA LEU A 348 35.08 21.97 -15.41
C LEU A 348 34.20 21.68 -16.63
N ILE A 349 34.40 22.43 -17.72
CA ILE A 349 33.61 22.31 -18.95
C ILE A 349 33.82 20.94 -19.60
N THR A 350 35.07 20.54 -19.78
CA THR A 350 35.41 19.22 -20.36
C THR A 350 34.94 18.06 -19.50
N CYS A 351 35.06 18.14 -18.18
CA CYS A 351 34.52 17.13 -17.26
C CYS A 351 32.99 17.08 -17.32
N THR A 352 32.32 18.23 -17.41
CA THR A 352 30.86 18.30 -17.56
C THR A 352 30.41 17.54 -18.82
N ALA A 353 31.08 17.74 -19.95
CA ALA A 353 30.80 17.00 -21.18
C ALA A 353 31.01 15.49 -21.04
N GLU A 354 32.07 15.06 -20.35
CA GLU A 354 32.31 13.63 -20.06
C GLU A 354 31.21 13.00 -19.20
N TRP A 355 30.69 13.74 -18.22
CA TRP A 355 29.58 13.27 -17.38
C TRP A 355 28.25 13.22 -18.12
N LEU A 356 27.97 14.18 -19.00
CA LEU A 356 26.80 14.11 -19.89
C LEU A 356 26.88 12.86 -20.79
N TYR A 357 28.05 12.59 -21.37
CA TYR A 357 28.27 11.36 -22.15
C TYR A 357 28.08 10.09 -21.30
N PHE A 358 28.66 10.04 -20.10
CA PHE A 358 28.53 8.89 -19.21
C PHE A 358 27.09 8.61 -18.78
N LEU A 359 26.30 9.65 -18.50
CA LEU A 359 24.92 9.49 -18.10
C LEU A 359 23.99 9.15 -19.27
N SER A 360 24.41 9.41 -20.51
CA SER A 360 23.59 9.13 -21.72
C SER A 360 23.17 7.67 -21.85
N ASP A 361 24.01 6.72 -21.39
CA ASP A 361 23.71 5.27 -21.41
C ASP A 361 22.54 4.89 -20.50
N ARG A 362 22.24 5.72 -19.51
CA ARG A 362 21.20 5.49 -18.49
C ARG A 362 20.02 6.45 -18.63
N ALA A 363 20.09 7.39 -19.56
CA ALA A 363 19.09 8.46 -19.77
C ALA A 363 17.85 7.99 -20.56
N THR A 364 17.66 6.68 -20.76
CA THR A 364 16.60 6.08 -21.59
C THR A 364 15.17 6.32 -21.08
N SER A 365 14.99 6.65 -19.80
CA SER A 365 13.67 6.88 -19.18
C SER A 365 13.21 8.35 -19.18
N GLY A 366 13.92 9.25 -19.89
CA GLY A 366 13.65 10.68 -19.91
C GLY A 366 12.20 11.02 -20.26
N LEU A 367 11.70 10.57 -21.42
CA LEU A 367 10.30 10.83 -21.82
C LEU A 367 9.27 10.05 -21.01
N GLU A 368 9.58 8.91 -20.40
CA GLU A 368 8.59 8.21 -19.55
C GLU A 368 8.42 8.91 -18.21
N LYS A 369 9.54 9.29 -17.59
CA LYS A 369 9.54 10.11 -16.37
C LYS A 369 9.08 11.53 -16.65
N LEU A 370 9.35 12.11 -17.81
CA LEU A 370 8.79 13.40 -18.23
C LEU A 370 7.35 13.27 -18.70
N ASN A 371 6.91 12.18 -19.30
CA ASN A 371 5.48 11.97 -19.57
C ASN A 371 4.73 11.67 -18.28
N GLU A 372 5.38 11.28 -17.19
CA GLU A 372 4.80 11.36 -15.85
C GLU A 372 4.90 12.80 -15.32
N THR A 373 6.10 13.34 -15.14
CA THR A 373 6.45 14.67 -14.56
C THR A 373 5.84 15.87 -15.31
N GLN A 374 5.69 15.83 -16.64
CA GLN A 374 5.01 16.83 -17.49
C GLN A 374 3.55 16.52 -17.75
N LYS A 375 3.08 15.26 -17.64
CA LYS A 375 1.65 15.03 -17.41
C LYS A 375 1.26 15.75 -16.12
N TYR A 376 2.00 15.63 -15.03
CA TYR A 376 1.66 16.33 -13.79
C TYR A 376 1.80 17.87 -13.86
N MET A 377 2.69 18.42 -14.71
CA MET A 377 2.96 19.87 -14.73
C MET A 377 2.15 20.72 -15.71
N TYR A 378 1.72 20.20 -16.86
CA TYR A 378 1.12 21.10 -17.87
C TYR A 378 -0.37 21.28 -17.78
N SER A 379 -1.03 20.70 -16.75
CA SER A 379 -2.19 19.99 -17.19
C SER A 379 -3.30 19.62 -16.14
N SER A 380 -4.38 20.41 -16.11
CA SER A 380 -5.77 19.95 -15.87
C SER A 380 -6.72 20.30 -17.03
N SER A 381 -7.46 19.34 -17.60
CA SER A 381 -8.58 19.63 -18.51
C SER A 381 -9.88 19.40 -17.73
N ARG A 382 -10.67 20.46 -17.56
CA ARG A 382 -11.99 20.36 -16.95
C ARG A 382 -12.95 19.75 -17.99
N TRP A 383 -13.69 18.74 -17.56
CA TRP A 383 -14.72 18.11 -18.37
C TRP A 383 -16.09 18.63 -17.91
N GLN A 384 -16.85 19.26 -18.81
CA GLN A 384 -18.27 19.49 -18.56
C GLN A 384 -19.06 18.25 -18.96
N SER A 385 -19.88 17.72 -18.05
CA SER A 385 -20.96 16.81 -18.42
C SER A 385 -22.02 17.62 -19.14
N SER A 386 -22.34 17.26 -20.39
CA SER A 386 -23.44 17.89 -21.11
C SER A 386 -24.40 16.85 -21.68
N ASN A 387 -25.68 17.09 -21.36
CA ASN A 387 -26.93 16.47 -21.81
C ASN A 387 -27.16 14.99 -21.47
N LEU A 388 -28.13 14.79 -20.58
CA LEU A 388 -28.85 13.53 -20.39
C LEU A 388 -29.70 13.26 -21.65
N VAL A 389 -29.49 12.12 -22.31
CA VAL A 389 -30.39 11.64 -23.37
C VAL A 389 -31.04 10.35 -22.89
N ASP A 390 -32.36 10.40 -22.70
CA ASP A 390 -33.21 9.27 -22.33
C ASP A 390 -33.54 8.51 -23.62
N ALA A 391 -32.79 7.45 -23.96
CA ALA A 391 -32.96 6.75 -25.24
C ALA A 391 -32.80 5.23 -25.10
N SER A 392 -33.88 4.54 -24.72
CA SER A 392 -33.93 3.06 -24.70
C SER A 392 -33.78 2.44 -26.09
N ASP A 393 -34.27 3.12 -27.12
CA ASP A 393 -34.43 2.54 -28.46
C ASP A 393 -33.42 3.10 -29.49
N GLN A 394 -32.73 4.20 -29.15
CA GLN A 394 -31.74 4.85 -30.01
C GLN A 394 -30.32 4.84 -29.44
N PHE A 395 -30.08 4.14 -28.31
CA PHE A 395 -28.80 4.16 -27.61
C PHE A 395 -27.62 3.82 -28.52
N SER A 396 -27.71 2.75 -29.33
CA SER A 396 -26.60 2.36 -30.22
C SER A 396 -26.31 3.44 -31.26
N ASN A 397 -27.34 4.00 -31.90
CA ASN A 397 -27.19 5.06 -32.89
C ASN A 397 -26.60 6.35 -32.29
N TYR A 398 -27.08 6.76 -31.12
CA TYR A 398 -26.60 7.96 -30.45
C TYR A 398 -25.17 7.78 -29.89
N TYR A 399 -24.87 6.61 -29.34
CA TYR A 399 -23.52 6.26 -28.89
C TYR A 399 -22.54 6.22 -30.06
N GLU A 400 -22.94 5.72 -31.24
CA GLU A 400 -22.14 5.77 -32.47
C GLU A 400 -21.92 7.20 -32.98
N GLN A 401 -22.93 8.08 -32.91
CA GLN A 401 -22.73 9.50 -33.20
C GLN A 401 -21.68 10.13 -32.27
N CYS A 402 -21.73 9.79 -30.98
CA CYS A 402 -20.74 10.24 -29.99
C CYS A 402 -19.36 9.58 -30.17
N LEU A 403 -19.27 8.40 -30.79
CA LEU A 403 -17.99 7.77 -31.15
C LEU A 403 -17.28 8.54 -32.27
N ASN A 404 -18.05 9.13 -33.19
CA ASN A 404 -17.55 9.87 -34.34
C ASN A 404 -17.32 11.37 -34.06
N ASP A 405 -17.88 11.89 -32.97
CA ASP A 405 -17.65 13.27 -32.51
C ASP A 405 -16.24 13.38 -31.88
N LYS A 406 -15.32 14.05 -32.60
CA LYS A 406 -13.93 14.27 -32.16
C LYS A 406 -13.81 15.13 -30.90
N THR A 407 -14.87 15.83 -30.50
CA THR A 407 -14.89 16.65 -29.27
C THR A 407 -15.18 15.82 -28.01
N VAL A 408 -15.60 14.57 -28.17
CA VAL A 408 -15.98 13.64 -27.09
C VAL A 408 -14.85 12.67 -26.79
N GLU A 409 -14.16 12.86 -25.66
CA GLU A 409 -13.05 11.99 -25.27
C GLU A 409 -13.49 10.81 -24.40
N ILE A 410 -14.29 11.05 -23.35
CA ILE A 410 -14.79 9.99 -22.47
C ILE A 410 -16.30 9.84 -22.62
N LYS A 411 -16.74 8.59 -22.62
CA LYS A 411 -18.12 8.17 -22.80
C LYS A 411 -18.39 6.97 -21.92
N ILE A 412 -19.31 7.12 -20.98
CA ILE A 412 -19.68 6.08 -20.03
C ILE A 412 -21.20 6.03 -20.02
N ALA A 413 -21.80 4.89 -20.35
CA ALA A 413 -23.23 4.72 -20.13
C ALA A 413 -23.50 3.98 -18.82
N ARG A 414 -24.57 4.35 -18.12
CA ARG A 414 -25.07 3.65 -16.93
C ARG A 414 -26.52 3.23 -17.15
N VAL A 415 -26.84 2.01 -16.76
CA VAL A 415 -28.20 1.47 -16.83
C VAL A 415 -28.97 1.82 -15.55
N ASP A 416 -30.21 2.30 -15.66
CA ASP A 416 -31.11 2.42 -14.51
C ASP A 416 -31.56 1.03 -14.05
N LEU A 417 -31.04 0.57 -12.91
CA LEU A 417 -31.34 -0.74 -12.36
C LEU A 417 -32.80 -0.90 -11.87
N ILE A 418 -33.57 0.19 -11.70
CA ILE A 418 -34.99 0.15 -11.34
C ILE A 418 -35.87 0.18 -12.60
N ARG A 419 -35.48 0.96 -13.60
CA ARG A 419 -36.15 1.03 -14.91
C ARG A 419 -35.15 0.71 -16.01
N PRO A 420 -34.85 -0.58 -16.27
CA PRO A 420 -33.81 -0.99 -17.22
C PRO A 420 -33.98 -0.48 -18.66
N ASN A 421 -35.14 0.06 -19.02
CA ASN A 421 -35.31 0.76 -20.29
C ASN A 421 -34.50 2.08 -20.34
N ASN A 422 -34.23 2.73 -19.21
CA ASN A 422 -33.52 4.00 -19.20
C ASN A 422 -32.00 3.77 -19.13
N ILE A 423 -31.27 4.29 -20.11
CA ILE A 423 -29.80 4.30 -20.14
C ILE A 423 -29.33 5.75 -20.13
N LEU A 424 -28.46 6.09 -19.17
CA LEU A 424 -27.85 7.41 -19.06
C LEU A 424 -26.48 7.38 -19.72
N LEU A 425 -26.30 8.14 -20.80
CA LEU A 425 -24.99 8.34 -21.43
C LEU A 425 -24.33 9.60 -20.87
N PHE A 426 -23.19 9.42 -20.21
CA PHE A 426 -22.34 10.51 -19.75
C PHE A 426 -21.26 10.77 -20.80
N ILE A 427 -21.26 11.99 -21.33
CA ILE A 427 -20.34 12.48 -22.36
C ILE A 427 -19.45 13.54 -21.74
N PHE A 428 -18.15 13.37 -21.92
CA PHE A 428 -17.15 14.31 -21.44
C PHE A 428 -16.44 14.91 -22.64
N ARG A 429 -16.57 16.24 -22.78
CA ARG A 429 -15.93 17.01 -23.84
C ARG A 429 -14.74 17.80 -23.33
N GLN A 430 -13.72 17.93 -24.16
CA GLN A 430 -12.52 18.68 -23.84
C GLN A 430 -12.83 20.18 -23.93
N GLU A 431 -12.63 20.94 -22.86
CA GLU A 431 -12.87 22.38 -22.83
C GLU A 431 -11.72 23.12 -23.55
N SER A 432 -12.02 23.90 -24.59
CA SER A 432 -11.03 24.68 -25.34
C SER A 432 -10.52 25.87 -24.52
N GLY A 433 -9.23 25.89 -24.19
CA GLY A 433 -8.56 27.03 -23.54
C GLY A 433 -7.82 26.71 -22.23
N THR A 434 -7.89 25.47 -21.73
CA THR A 434 -7.10 25.01 -20.58
C THR A 434 -6.26 23.79 -21.00
N PHE A 435 -4.96 24.00 -21.16
CA PHE A 435 -4.05 22.89 -21.50
C PHE A 435 -3.71 22.15 -20.21
N GLY A 436 -3.88 20.82 -20.26
CA GLY A 436 -4.67 20.11 -19.26
C GLY A 436 -4.54 18.56 -19.24
N THR A 437 -4.15 17.81 -18.19
CA THR A 437 -3.74 16.37 -18.21
C THR A 437 -3.40 15.80 -16.78
N VAL A 438 -4.40 15.23 -16.12
CA VAL A 438 -4.25 14.32 -14.96
C VAL A 438 -4.04 14.99 -13.58
N ALA A 439 -5.04 14.86 -12.70
CA ALA A 439 -4.95 15.15 -11.28
C ALA A 439 -4.04 14.13 -10.59
N ASP A 440 -3.20 14.66 -9.71
CA ASP A 440 -2.45 13.87 -8.76
C ASP A 440 -3.38 13.03 -7.90
N LEU A 441 -3.09 11.74 -7.90
CA LEU A 441 -3.69 10.73 -7.06
C LEU A 441 -2.90 10.73 -5.76
N SER A 442 -3.49 11.25 -4.68
CA SER A 442 -2.84 11.30 -3.37
C SER A 442 -2.40 9.91 -2.90
N ASP A 443 -1.26 9.76 -2.21
CA ASP A 443 -0.77 8.47 -1.65
C ASP A 443 -1.84 7.69 -0.85
N GLU A 444 -2.85 8.40 -0.34
CA GLU A 444 -4.09 7.84 0.21
C GLU A 444 -5.28 8.20 -0.68
N ALA A 445 -6.15 7.24 -1.03
CA ALA A 445 -7.35 7.54 -1.81
C ALA A 445 -8.22 8.61 -1.12
N ARG A 446 -8.72 9.61 -1.88
CA ARG A 446 -9.59 10.67 -1.34
C ARG A 446 -10.81 10.05 -0.65
N VAL A 447 -11.07 10.46 0.59
CA VAL A 447 -12.23 10.02 1.35
C VAL A 447 -13.42 10.93 1.00
N MET A 448 -14.56 10.33 0.64
CA MET A 448 -15.76 11.08 0.29
C MET A 448 -16.17 12.03 1.42
N HIS A 449 -16.60 13.24 1.09
CA HIS A 449 -17.06 14.21 2.09
C HIS A 449 -18.17 13.58 2.99
N PRO A 450 -18.14 13.75 4.32
CA PRO A 450 -19.02 13.03 5.25
C PRO A 450 -20.52 13.08 4.93
N ARG A 451 -20.99 14.20 4.35
CA ARG A 451 -22.38 14.38 3.91
C ARG A 451 -22.77 13.49 2.72
N HIS A 452 -21.88 13.30 1.74
CA HIS A 452 -22.12 12.40 0.63
C HIS A 452 -21.92 10.94 1.04
N HIS A 453 -20.95 10.68 1.93
CA HIS A 453 -20.76 9.37 2.55
C HIS A 453 -22.04 8.92 3.28
N LEU A 454 -22.71 9.82 4.02
CA LEU A 454 -24.00 9.54 4.66
C LEU A 454 -25.11 9.12 3.65
N ILE A 455 -25.18 9.79 2.48
CA ILE A 455 -26.15 9.47 1.42
C ILE A 455 -25.87 8.08 0.81
N TYR A 456 -24.60 7.77 0.53
CA TYR A 456 -24.21 6.50 -0.08
C TYR A 456 -24.30 5.32 0.89
N THR A 457 -23.94 5.52 2.16
CA THR A 457 -23.92 4.46 3.18
C THR A 457 -25.32 4.13 3.70
N TYR A 458 -26.20 5.11 3.90
CA TYR A 458 -27.51 4.91 4.56
C TYR A 458 -28.71 5.06 3.63
N VAL A 459 -28.65 5.94 2.63
CA VAL A 459 -29.81 6.34 1.85
C VAL A 459 -29.94 5.50 0.57
N ALA A 460 -28.84 5.18 -0.12
CA ALA A 460 -28.86 4.49 -1.43
C ALA A 460 -29.22 2.99 -1.41
N GLN A 461 -29.40 2.36 -0.25
CA GLN A 461 -29.64 0.91 -0.13
C GLN A 461 -31.11 0.48 -0.33
N SER A 462 -32.08 1.39 -0.17
CA SER A 462 -33.50 1.05 -0.33
C SER A 462 -34.10 1.56 -1.66
N HIS A 463 -35.05 0.80 -2.22
CA HIS A 463 -35.76 1.12 -3.47
C HIS A 463 -36.30 2.56 -3.59
N PRO A 464 -36.96 3.14 -2.57
CA PRO A 464 -37.50 4.51 -2.67
C PRO A 464 -36.42 5.59 -2.77
N PHE A 465 -35.22 5.35 -2.25
CA PHE A 465 -34.15 6.34 -2.25
C PHE A 465 -33.15 6.16 -3.40
N LYS A 466 -33.07 4.97 -4.02
CA LYS A 466 -32.50 4.81 -5.37
C LYS A 466 -33.22 5.71 -6.39
N ARG A 467 -34.54 5.91 -6.25
CA ARG A 467 -35.30 6.88 -7.05
C ARG A 467 -34.87 8.33 -6.78
N VAL A 468 -34.66 8.69 -5.52
CA VAL A 468 -34.19 10.03 -5.15
C VAL A 468 -32.80 10.29 -5.71
N ARG A 469 -31.88 9.33 -5.61
CA ARG A 469 -30.56 9.40 -6.24
C ARG A 469 -30.67 9.60 -7.76
N PHE A 470 -31.44 8.75 -8.45
CA PHE A 470 -31.61 8.85 -9.90
C PHE A 470 -32.24 10.19 -10.31
N ALA A 471 -33.24 10.67 -9.56
CA ALA A 471 -33.86 11.98 -9.77
C ALA A 471 -32.87 13.13 -9.55
N LEU A 472 -32.00 13.04 -8.53
CA LEU A 472 -30.95 14.03 -8.27
C LEU A 472 -29.84 14.01 -9.32
N GLU A 473 -29.37 12.84 -9.77
CA GLU A 473 -28.38 12.71 -10.84
C GLU A 473 -28.94 13.23 -12.18
N LYS A 474 -30.23 12.97 -12.45
CA LYS A 474 -30.98 13.54 -13.59
C LYS A 474 -31.11 15.06 -13.49
N MET A 475 -31.47 15.59 -12.30
CA MET A 475 -31.61 17.03 -12.05
C MET A 475 -30.27 17.78 -12.14
N LEU A 476 -29.19 17.16 -11.66
CA LEU A 476 -27.86 17.75 -11.63
C LEU A 476 -27.04 17.48 -12.90
N ALA A 477 -27.58 16.69 -13.85
CA ALA A 477 -26.91 16.23 -15.07
C ALA A 477 -25.49 15.68 -14.82
N ARG A 478 -25.31 14.99 -13.69
CA ARG A 478 -24.00 14.48 -13.23
C ARG A 478 -24.17 13.32 -12.25
N PRO A 479 -23.23 12.36 -12.22
CA PRO A 479 -23.19 11.34 -11.18
C PRO A 479 -22.89 11.95 -9.79
N LEU A 480 -23.58 11.53 -8.74
CA LEU A 480 -23.38 12.05 -7.38
C LEU A 480 -22.08 11.52 -6.71
N ASP A 481 -21.49 10.47 -7.27
CA ASP A 481 -20.20 9.89 -6.89
C ASP A 481 -19.00 10.62 -7.50
N LEU A 482 -19.22 11.50 -8.47
CA LEU A 482 -18.16 12.29 -9.12
C LEU A 482 -18.15 13.72 -8.57
N THR A 483 -16.95 14.23 -8.27
CA THR A 483 -16.77 15.62 -7.84
C THR A 483 -16.86 16.59 -9.03
N TYR A 484 -17.11 17.87 -8.73
CA TYR A 484 -17.33 18.98 -9.69
C TYR A 484 -16.20 19.18 -10.73
N SER A 485 -15.05 18.53 -10.55
CA SER A 485 -13.94 18.51 -11.49
C SER A 485 -13.12 17.23 -11.30
N SER A 486 -13.28 16.26 -12.19
CA SER A 486 -12.50 15.02 -12.19
C SER A 486 -11.93 14.78 -13.58
N ASP A 487 -10.68 14.35 -13.65
CA ASP A 487 -10.07 13.84 -14.87
C ASP A 487 -10.05 12.31 -14.88
N ARG A 488 -9.67 11.73 -16.02
CA ARG A 488 -9.65 10.30 -16.26
C ARG A 488 -8.97 9.51 -15.13
N ASN A 489 -7.83 9.96 -14.62
CA ASN A 489 -7.07 9.14 -13.68
C ASN A 489 -7.57 9.33 -12.26
N THR A 490 -8.05 10.52 -11.85
CA THR A 490 -8.80 10.67 -10.59
C THR A 490 -9.99 9.72 -10.56
N THR A 491 -10.75 9.64 -11.65
CA THR A 491 -11.86 8.68 -11.76
C THR A 491 -11.40 7.21 -11.70
N MET A 492 -10.24 6.86 -12.26
CA MET A 492 -9.70 5.49 -12.18
C MET A 492 -9.16 5.14 -10.78
N TYR A 493 -8.53 6.09 -10.09
CA TYR A 493 -7.93 5.93 -8.76
C TYR A 493 -8.93 5.87 -7.62
N GLU A 494 -9.99 6.67 -7.70
CA GLU A 494 -11.05 6.75 -6.69
C GLU A 494 -11.89 5.46 -6.59
N SER A 495 -11.73 4.53 -7.54
CA SER A 495 -12.68 3.44 -7.78
C SER A 495 -12.55 2.21 -6.88
N ALA A 496 -11.41 1.96 -6.22
CA ALA A 496 -11.21 0.68 -5.50
C ALA A 496 -11.49 0.77 -3.98
N LYS A 497 -10.69 1.55 -3.25
CA LYS A 497 -10.77 1.65 -1.78
C LYS A 497 -11.93 2.55 -1.30
N PRO A 498 -12.16 3.74 -1.87
CA PRO A 498 -13.32 4.57 -1.54
C PRO A 498 -14.64 3.88 -1.88
N MET A 499 -14.79 3.24 -3.05
CA MET A 499 -16.03 2.50 -3.37
C MET A 499 -16.31 1.33 -2.43
N ALA A 500 -15.31 0.57 -2.02
CA ALA A 500 -15.52 -0.49 -1.02
C ALA A 500 -15.99 0.10 0.33
N LEU A 501 -15.43 1.25 0.75
CA LEU A 501 -15.82 1.97 1.97
C LEU A 501 -17.17 2.70 1.84
N LEU A 502 -17.58 3.11 0.63
CA LEU A 502 -18.85 3.80 0.34
C LEU A 502 -20.09 2.94 0.63
N TYR A 503 -19.96 1.62 0.61
CA TYR A 503 -21.05 0.68 0.85
C TYR A 503 -20.92 -0.08 2.18
N GLN A 504 -19.94 0.27 3.03
CA GLN A 504 -19.78 -0.32 4.37
C GLN A 504 -20.63 0.42 5.42
N PRO A 505 -21.50 -0.27 6.17
CA PRO A 505 -22.25 0.32 7.30
C PRO A 505 -21.33 0.69 8.48
N LEU A 506 -21.79 1.55 9.42
CA LEU A 506 -21.08 1.86 10.69
C LEU A 506 -20.80 0.61 11.54
N THR A 507 -21.52 -0.50 11.30
CA THR A 507 -21.26 -1.82 11.87
C THR A 507 -20.57 -2.70 10.83
N TYR A 508 -19.49 -3.38 11.23
CA TYR A 508 -18.70 -4.26 10.37
C TYR A 508 -19.55 -5.47 9.93
N TYR A 509 -19.97 -5.51 8.66
CA TYR A 509 -20.57 -6.70 8.03
C TYR A 509 -19.52 -7.40 7.17
N ASP A 510 -19.50 -8.73 7.21
CA ASP A 510 -18.56 -9.56 6.45
C ASP A 510 -19.00 -9.73 4.97
N ASP A 511 -19.02 -8.63 4.21
CA ASP A 511 -19.38 -8.58 2.80
C ASP A 511 -18.14 -8.40 1.90
N THR A 512 -18.26 -8.73 0.61
CA THR A 512 -17.24 -8.49 -0.41
C THR A 512 -17.85 -7.95 -1.70
N PHE A 513 -16.99 -7.41 -2.58
CA PHE A 513 -17.40 -6.81 -3.85
C PHE A 513 -16.84 -7.62 -5.01
N VAL A 514 -17.69 -7.89 -6.00
CA VAL A 514 -17.35 -8.67 -7.19
C VAL A 514 -17.58 -7.83 -8.43
N LEU A 515 -16.56 -7.75 -9.27
CA LEU A 515 -16.63 -7.14 -10.60
C LEU A 515 -16.59 -8.26 -11.64
N GLN A 516 -17.43 -8.15 -12.67
CA GLN A 516 -17.41 -9.06 -13.82
C GLN A 516 -17.77 -8.32 -15.10
N GLU A 517 -17.05 -8.62 -16.19
CA GLU A 517 -17.24 -7.96 -17.49
C GLU A 517 -17.63 -8.97 -18.58
N TYR A 518 -18.55 -8.54 -19.45
CA TYR A 518 -19.03 -9.30 -20.62
C TYR A 518 -18.91 -8.43 -21.87
N PHE A 519 -18.28 -8.97 -22.92
CA PHE A 519 -18.01 -8.27 -24.17
C PHE A 519 -18.91 -8.80 -25.27
N ILE A 520 -19.85 -7.99 -25.72
CA ILE A 520 -20.89 -8.36 -26.68
C ILE A 520 -20.65 -7.61 -27.99
N PRO A 521 -20.52 -8.30 -29.14
CA PRO A 521 -20.35 -7.62 -30.42
C PRO A 521 -21.51 -6.66 -30.68
N LYS A 522 -21.20 -5.51 -31.29
CA LYS A 522 -22.16 -4.42 -31.48
C LYS A 522 -23.46 -4.87 -32.15
N GLU A 523 -23.39 -5.81 -33.09
CA GLU A 523 -24.56 -6.32 -33.83
C GLU A 523 -25.59 -7.01 -32.92
N TYR A 524 -25.13 -7.56 -31.80
CA TYR A 524 -25.96 -8.33 -30.86
C TYR A 524 -26.40 -7.52 -29.64
N PHE A 525 -26.14 -6.20 -29.62
CA PHE A 525 -26.49 -5.34 -28.48
C PHE A 525 -27.97 -5.46 -28.09
N HIS A 526 -28.89 -5.31 -29.05
CA HIS A 526 -30.33 -5.34 -28.78
C HIS A 526 -30.77 -6.71 -28.23
N GLN A 527 -30.30 -7.80 -28.84
CA GLN A 527 -30.62 -9.16 -28.39
C GLN A 527 -30.12 -9.42 -26.96
N TRP A 528 -28.88 -9.02 -26.66
CA TRP A 528 -28.31 -9.12 -25.31
C TRP A 528 -29.09 -8.28 -24.31
N TYR A 529 -29.39 -7.03 -24.65
CA TYR A 529 -29.99 -6.08 -23.73
C TYR A 529 -31.42 -6.45 -23.35
N GLU A 530 -32.25 -6.90 -24.30
CA GLU A 530 -33.61 -7.38 -24.01
C GLU A 530 -33.62 -8.51 -22.98
N LYS A 531 -32.73 -9.49 -23.14
CA LYS A 531 -32.61 -10.61 -22.20
C LYS A 531 -31.98 -10.19 -20.88
N LEU A 532 -31.05 -9.23 -20.90
CA LEU A 532 -30.46 -8.69 -19.69
C LEU A 532 -31.50 -7.99 -18.81
N LYS A 533 -32.49 -7.28 -19.38
CA LYS A 533 -33.56 -6.64 -18.60
C LYS A 533 -34.34 -7.64 -17.73
N GLU A 534 -34.60 -8.84 -18.23
CA GLU A 534 -35.25 -9.92 -17.47
C GLU A 534 -34.40 -10.34 -16.25
N ILE A 535 -33.06 -10.40 -16.42
CA ILE A 535 -32.13 -10.79 -15.35
C ILE A 535 -32.00 -9.68 -14.29
N LEU A 536 -32.01 -8.40 -14.70
CA LEU A 536 -31.91 -7.23 -13.81
C LEU A 536 -33.15 -7.03 -12.93
N GLN A 537 -34.32 -7.48 -13.38
CA GLN A 537 -35.58 -7.35 -12.63
C GLN A 537 -35.78 -8.43 -11.57
N LYS A 538 -34.99 -9.50 -11.58
CA LYS A 538 -35.05 -10.56 -10.54
C LYS A 538 -34.52 -10.04 -9.20
N LYS A 539 -35.20 -10.41 -8.12
CA LYS A 539 -34.75 -10.14 -6.75
C LYS A 539 -33.79 -11.25 -6.32
N TYR A 540 -32.62 -10.85 -5.84
CA TYR A 540 -31.60 -11.75 -5.28
C TYR A 540 -31.48 -11.51 -3.78
N GLN A 541 -31.20 -12.57 -3.01
CA GLN A 541 -31.28 -12.54 -1.54
C GLN A 541 -29.94 -12.19 -0.88
N TYR A 542 -28.84 -12.63 -1.47
CA TYR A 542 -27.49 -12.49 -0.94
C TYR A 542 -26.58 -11.62 -1.81
N LEU A 543 -27.08 -11.24 -2.99
CA LEU A 543 -26.40 -10.42 -3.97
C LEU A 543 -27.15 -9.12 -4.25
N PHE A 544 -26.41 -8.02 -4.29
CA PHE A 544 -26.92 -6.70 -4.66
C PHE A 544 -26.10 -6.14 -5.82
N LEU A 545 -26.74 -5.97 -6.98
CA LEU A 545 -26.14 -5.22 -8.09
C LEU A 545 -26.16 -3.73 -7.75
N LEU A 546 -24.97 -3.15 -7.66
CA LEU A 546 -24.77 -1.75 -7.29
C LEU A 546 -24.71 -0.84 -8.51
N ASN A 547 -24.07 -1.32 -9.58
CA ASN A 547 -23.85 -0.56 -10.81
C ASN A 547 -23.72 -1.48 -12.03
N LEU A 548 -24.19 -1.00 -13.17
CA LEU A 548 -23.99 -1.61 -14.49
C LEU A 548 -23.59 -0.50 -15.48
N THR A 549 -22.36 -0.58 -15.98
CA THR A 549 -21.86 0.38 -16.99
C THR A 549 -21.66 -0.28 -18.34
N ILE A 550 -21.89 0.48 -19.40
CA ILE A 550 -21.65 0.07 -20.79
C ILE A 550 -20.52 0.93 -21.35
N ARG A 551 -19.50 0.28 -21.90
CA ARG A 551 -18.33 0.90 -22.54
C ARG A 551 -18.14 0.34 -23.94
N PHE A 552 -17.63 1.14 -24.86
CA PHE A 552 -17.28 0.65 -26.20
C PHE A 552 -15.83 0.20 -26.27
N VAL A 553 -15.61 -0.93 -26.92
CA VAL A 553 -14.31 -1.57 -27.05
C VAL A 553 -14.05 -1.86 -28.52
N LYS A 554 -12.97 -1.27 -29.05
CA LYS A 554 -12.54 -1.54 -30.42
C LYS A 554 -12.01 -2.96 -30.55
N ARG A 555 -12.08 -3.51 -31.76
CA ARG A 555 -11.44 -4.78 -32.12
C ARG A 555 -9.95 -4.75 -31.75
N ASP A 556 -9.50 -5.73 -30.97
CA ASP A 556 -8.12 -5.91 -30.55
C ASP A 556 -7.45 -6.99 -31.40
N GLN A 557 -6.39 -6.57 -32.10
CA GLN A 557 -5.58 -7.42 -32.99
C GLN A 557 -4.23 -7.79 -32.39
N LEU A 558 -3.88 -7.27 -31.20
CA LEU A 558 -2.58 -7.44 -30.58
C LEU A 558 -2.59 -8.55 -29.52
N THR A 559 -3.64 -8.63 -28.71
CA THR A 559 -3.69 -9.59 -27.59
C THR A 559 -3.97 -11.00 -28.09
N PHE A 560 -3.13 -11.96 -27.67
CA PHE A 560 -3.25 -13.36 -28.07
C PHE A 560 -4.59 -14.01 -27.63
N LEU A 561 -5.05 -13.71 -26.42
CA LEU A 561 -6.40 -14.06 -25.92
C LEU A 561 -7.32 -12.84 -25.95
N SER A 562 -7.57 -12.30 -27.14
CA SER A 562 -8.42 -11.11 -27.33
C SER A 562 -9.89 -11.37 -26.99
N TYR A 563 -10.49 -10.44 -26.24
CA TYR A 563 -11.92 -10.42 -25.93
C TYR A 563 -12.78 -9.68 -26.99
N THR A 564 -12.15 -9.10 -28.02
CA THR A 564 -12.83 -8.47 -29.18
C THR A 564 -12.27 -9.01 -30.50
N LYS A 565 -12.62 -10.26 -30.81
CA LYS A 565 -11.97 -11.04 -31.88
C LYS A 565 -12.20 -10.50 -33.31
N GLN A 566 -13.47 -10.34 -33.70
CA GLN A 566 -13.84 -10.10 -35.10
C GLN A 566 -14.37 -8.68 -35.33
N ASN A 567 -15.19 -8.17 -34.42
CA ASN A 567 -15.87 -6.89 -34.50
C ASN A 567 -15.64 -6.07 -33.22
N ASP A 568 -15.99 -4.79 -33.29
CA ASP A 568 -16.10 -3.95 -32.11
C ASP A 568 -17.21 -4.46 -31.20
N SER A 569 -17.03 -4.31 -29.89
CA SER A 569 -17.93 -4.83 -28.87
C SER A 569 -18.31 -3.76 -27.84
N TYR A 570 -19.44 -3.96 -27.19
CA TYR A 570 -19.78 -3.28 -25.95
C TYR A 570 -19.36 -4.14 -24.76
N ALA A 571 -18.61 -3.55 -23.83
CA ALA A 571 -18.31 -4.12 -22.52
C ALA A 571 -19.38 -3.74 -21.52
N PHE A 572 -20.07 -4.74 -20.97
CA PHE A 572 -21.02 -4.62 -19.87
C PHE A 572 -20.29 -4.98 -18.57
N VAL A 573 -20.06 -3.97 -17.73
CA VAL A 573 -19.31 -4.09 -16.47
C VAL A 573 -20.30 -4.11 -15.31
N PHE A 574 -20.42 -5.26 -14.66
CA PHE A 574 -21.27 -5.46 -13.49
C PHE A 574 -20.46 -5.27 -12.22
N TYR A 575 -21.02 -4.53 -11.27
CA TYR A 575 -20.44 -4.35 -9.94
C TYR A 575 -21.41 -4.78 -8.85
N PHE A 576 -21.11 -5.92 -8.23
CA PHE A 576 -21.93 -6.57 -7.23
C PHE A 576 -21.36 -6.41 -5.83
N ARG A 577 -22.24 -6.34 -4.83
CA ARG A 577 -21.95 -6.57 -3.41
C ARG A 577 -22.58 -7.90 -3.00
N MET A 578 -21.79 -8.79 -2.42
CA MET A 578 -22.22 -10.10 -1.94
C MET A 578 -21.84 -10.30 -0.47
N LYS A 579 -22.60 -11.13 0.25
CA LYS A 579 -22.17 -11.63 1.56
C LYS A 579 -20.98 -12.58 1.40
N ARG A 580 -19.97 -12.52 2.28
CA ARG A 580 -18.79 -13.41 2.25
C ARG A 580 -19.12 -14.78 2.86
N ASN A 581 -20.05 -15.50 2.23
CA ASN A 581 -20.45 -16.85 2.60
C ASN A 581 -20.74 -17.69 1.34
N GLU A 582 -20.87 -19.01 1.53
CA GLU A 582 -21.07 -19.95 0.41
C GLU A 582 -22.38 -19.70 -0.35
N LEU A 583 -23.45 -19.30 0.33
CA LEU A 583 -24.73 -19.00 -0.31
C LEU A 583 -24.65 -17.78 -1.24
N GLY A 584 -23.98 -16.72 -0.79
CA GLY A 584 -23.69 -15.54 -1.61
C GLY A 584 -22.82 -15.89 -2.81
N ASP A 585 -21.80 -16.72 -2.62
CA ASP A 585 -20.94 -17.15 -3.71
C ASP A 585 -21.67 -18.01 -4.75
N ASN A 586 -22.53 -18.93 -4.30
CA ASN A 586 -23.36 -19.76 -5.16
C ASN A 586 -24.39 -18.93 -5.96
N GLU A 587 -24.98 -17.88 -5.36
CA GLU A 587 -25.90 -16.98 -6.06
C GLU A 587 -25.16 -16.17 -7.16
N VAL A 588 -23.95 -15.65 -6.86
CA VAL A 588 -23.09 -14.98 -7.86
C VAL A 588 -22.67 -15.94 -8.96
N LYS A 589 -22.30 -17.17 -8.61
CA LYS A 589 -21.94 -18.23 -9.59
C LYS A 589 -23.09 -18.53 -10.54
N THR A 590 -24.32 -18.62 -10.03
CA THR A 590 -25.52 -18.86 -10.84
C THR A 590 -25.75 -17.73 -11.84
N ILE A 591 -25.62 -16.47 -11.41
CA ILE A 591 -25.74 -15.31 -12.31
C ILE A 591 -24.61 -15.27 -13.33
N HIS A 592 -23.37 -15.50 -12.91
CA HIS A 592 -22.23 -15.54 -13.83
C HIS A 592 -22.44 -16.60 -14.91
N GLN A 593 -22.86 -17.81 -14.53
CA GLN A 593 -23.17 -18.87 -15.49
C GLN A 593 -24.28 -18.47 -16.46
N THR A 594 -25.35 -17.85 -15.97
CA THR A 594 -26.46 -17.37 -16.80
C THR A 594 -26.00 -16.30 -17.80
N LEU A 595 -25.20 -15.33 -17.35
CA LEU A 595 -24.68 -14.25 -18.20
C LEU A 595 -23.64 -14.75 -19.21
N ILE A 596 -22.81 -15.74 -18.85
CA ILE A 596 -21.88 -16.40 -19.79
C ILE A 596 -22.64 -17.11 -20.91
N GLN A 597 -23.67 -17.88 -20.55
CA GLN A 597 -24.51 -18.55 -21.54
C GLN A 597 -25.20 -17.55 -22.47
N LEU A 598 -25.75 -16.47 -21.91
CA LEU A 598 -26.35 -15.39 -22.70
C LEU A 598 -25.31 -14.70 -23.61
N ALA A 599 -24.07 -14.54 -23.13
CA ALA A 599 -23.01 -13.92 -23.91
C ALA A 599 -22.68 -14.80 -25.11
N PHE A 600 -22.57 -16.12 -24.93
CA PHE A 600 -22.37 -17.06 -26.03
C PHE A 600 -23.51 -17.05 -27.05
N GLN A 601 -24.77 -16.97 -26.61
CA GLN A 601 -25.93 -16.82 -27.51
C GLN A 601 -25.83 -15.56 -28.38
N CYS A 602 -25.20 -14.51 -27.85
CA CYS A 602 -24.96 -13.24 -28.52
C CYS A 602 -23.56 -13.15 -29.17
N ARG A 603 -22.87 -14.28 -29.38
CA ARG A 603 -21.49 -14.38 -29.91
C ARG A 603 -20.46 -13.54 -29.16
N GLY A 604 -20.73 -13.22 -27.91
CA GLY A 604 -19.83 -12.51 -27.00
C GLY A 604 -18.96 -13.43 -26.16
N VAL A 605 -18.12 -12.79 -25.35
CA VAL A 605 -17.17 -13.44 -24.43
C VAL A 605 -17.16 -12.73 -23.07
N PHE A 606 -16.39 -13.23 -22.11
CA PHE A 606 -16.30 -12.67 -20.75
C PHE A 606 -14.85 -12.51 -20.32
N TYR A 607 -14.61 -11.63 -19.35
CA TYR A 607 -13.28 -11.38 -18.81
C TYR A 607 -12.81 -12.52 -17.88
N LEU A 608 -11.57 -12.98 -18.06
CA LEU A 608 -11.03 -14.18 -17.41
C LEU A 608 -10.63 -13.96 -15.94
N PRO A 609 -9.77 -13.00 -15.56
CA PRO A 609 -9.08 -13.03 -14.25
C PRO A 609 -9.90 -12.81 -12.97
N TYR A 610 -11.21 -12.57 -13.04
CA TYR A 610 -12.06 -12.35 -11.85
C TYR A 610 -12.48 -13.67 -11.18
N ARG A 611 -13.75 -13.82 -10.81
CA ARG A 611 -14.23 -15.02 -10.10
C ARG A 611 -14.22 -16.23 -11.05
N GLN A 612 -13.62 -17.33 -10.61
CA GLN A 612 -13.44 -18.58 -11.36
C GLN A 612 -14.75 -19.40 -11.42
N HIS A 613 -15.85 -18.75 -11.82
CA HIS A 613 -17.19 -19.36 -11.85
C HIS A 613 -17.48 -20.13 -13.13
N TYR A 614 -16.60 -20.07 -14.13
CA TYR A 614 -16.74 -20.68 -15.45
C TYR A 614 -15.93 -21.96 -15.59
N SER A 615 -16.33 -22.84 -16.51
CA SER A 615 -15.64 -24.12 -16.73
C SER A 615 -14.51 -23.99 -17.75
N TYR A 616 -13.58 -24.95 -17.74
CA TYR A 616 -12.53 -25.05 -18.76
C TYR A 616 -13.10 -25.09 -20.19
N GLN A 617 -14.22 -25.80 -20.40
CA GLN A 617 -14.91 -25.84 -21.69
C GLN A 617 -15.45 -24.47 -22.11
N GLN A 618 -15.98 -23.68 -21.16
CA GLN A 618 -16.43 -22.32 -21.44
C GLN A 618 -15.25 -21.40 -21.78
N ILE A 619 -14.05 -21.63 -21.22
CA ILE A 619 -12.84 -20.92 -21.65
C ILE A 619 -12.51 -21.28 -23.09
N LEU A 620 -12.49 -22.56 -23.48
CA LEU A 620 -12.20 -22.96 -24.86
C LEU A 620 -13.23 -22.41 -25.86
N GLN A 621 -14.51 -22.40 -25.48
CA GLN A 621 -15.56 -21.81 -26.29
C GLN A 621 -15.36 -20.29 -26.46
N ALA A 622 -15.03 -19.57 -25.37
CA ALA A 622 -14.76 -18.14 -25.41
C ALA A 622 -13.41 -17.81 -26.08
N TYR A 623 -12.41 -18.68 -25.95
CA TYR A 623 -11.00 -18.50 -26.33
C TYR A 623 -10.40 -19.83 -26.84
N PRO A 624 -10.64 -20.21 -28.11
CA PRO A 624 -10.15 -21.47 -28.67
C PRO A 624 -8.62 -21.62 -28.68
N MET A 625 -7.90 -20.49 -28.70
CA MET A 625 -6.44 -20.43 -28.68
C MET A 625 -5.84 -20.67 -27.28
N PHE A 626 -6.66 -20.97 -26.27
CA PHE A 626 -6.20 -21.09 -24.89
C PHE A 626 -5.19 -22.23 -24.71
N GLU A 627 -5.35 -23.35 -25.39
CA GLU A 627 -4.38 -24.46 -25.34
C GLU A 627 -3.02 -24.05 -25.94
N GLU A 628 -3.02 -23.40 -27.11
CA GLU A 628 -1.80 -22.87 -27.72
C GLU A 628 -1.14 -21.81 -26.81
N PHE A 629 -1.94 -21.00 -26.11
CA PHE A 629 -1.41 -20.06 -25.11
C PHE A 629 -0.67 -20.79 -23.99
N LEU A 630 -1.25 -21.89 -23.45
CA LEU A 630 -0.59 -22.70 -22.42
C LEU A 630 0.72 -23.29 -22.96
N ASP A 631 0.73 -23.79 -24.19
CA ASP A 631 1.92 -24.36 -24.82
C ASP A 631 3.02 -23.31 -25.01
N LYS A 632 2.68 -22.14 -25.55
CA LYS A 632 3.63 -21.03 -25.70
C LYS A 632 4.15 -20.57 -24.34
N LYS A 633 3.29 -20.48 -23.33
CA LYS A 633 3.71 -20.11 -21.97
C LYS A 633 4.70 -21.13 -21.39
N ARG A 634 4.53 -22.43 -21.63
CA ARG A 634 5.52 -23.45 -21.22
C ARG A 634 6.88 -23.25 -21.89
N VAL A 635 6.91 -22.79 -23.14
CA VAL A 635 8.16 -22.51 -23.87
C VAL A 635 8.86 -21.26 -23.32
N TYR A 636 8.13 -20.16 -23.17
CA TYR A 636 8.72 -18.87 -22.79
C TYR A 636 8.86 -18.64 -21.28
N ASP A 637 8.14 -19.40 -20.45
CA ASP A 637 8.15 -19.32 -18.99
C ASP A 637 8.17 -20.73 -18.38
N SER A 638 9.21 -21.50 -18.71
CA SER A 638 9.37 -22.91 -18.35
C SER A 638 9.50 -23.17 -16.85
N ILE A 639 9.92 -22.17 -16.08
CA ILE A 639 10.02 -22.20 -14.62
C ILE A 639 8.76 -21.65 -13.91
N GLY A 640 7.80 -21.12 -14.67
CA GLY A 640 6.54 -20.61 -14.13
C GLY A 640 6.68 -19.31 -13.33
N LEU A 641 7.68 -18.48 -13.62
CA LEU A 641 7.94 -17.20 -12.94
C LEU A 641 6.73 -16.25 -13.04
N PHE A 642 5.99 -16.29 -14.15
CA PHE A 642 4.81 -15.45 -14.38
C PHE A 642 3.50 -16.22 -14.16
N SER A 643 3.28 -16.78 -12.97
CA SER A 643 2.08 -17.57 -12.64
C SER A 643 1.13 -16.83 -11.68
N ASN A 644 -0.17 -17.12 -11.77
CA ASN A 644 -1.20 -16.61 -10.85
C ASN A 644 -2.27 -17.69 -10.58
N ASP A 645 -3.13 -17.47 -9.58
CA ASP A 645 -4.17 -18.44 -9.17
C ASP A 645 -5.10 -18.86 -10.31
N TRP A 646 -5.38 -17.97 -11.27
CA TRP A 646 -6.20 -18.29 -12.44
C TRP A 646 -5.50 -19.29 -13.37
N TYR A 647 -4.23 -19.03 -13.72
CA TYR A 647 -3.43 -19.93 -14.54
C TYR A 647 -3.25 -21.29 -13.86
N GLU A 648 -2.96 -21.29 -12.55
CA GLU A 648 -2.80 -22.49 -11.74
C GLU A 648 -4.06 -23.36 -11.68
N TYR A 649 -5.24 -22.72 -11.63
CA TYR A 649 -6.51 -23.42 -11.58
C TYR A 649 -6.84 -24.14 -12.89
N TYR A 650 -6.58 -23.49 -14.04
CA TYR A 650 -6.96 -24.02 -15.36
C TYR A 650 -5.83 -24.74 -16.12
N ARG A 651 -4.58 -24.71 -15.65
CA ARG A 651 -3.51 -25.51 -16.27
C ARG A 651 -3.69 -27.01 -15.99
N PRO A 652 -3.28 -27.91 -16.90
CA PRO A 652 -3.31 -29.35 -16.65
C PRO A 652 -2.41 -29.75 -15.46
N LYS A 653 -2.98 -30.41 -14.44
CA LYS A 653 -2.29 -30.79 -13.19
C LYS A 653 -1.25 -31.93 -13.33
N LYS A 654 -1.08 -32.53 -14.51
CA LYS A 654 -0.36 -33.81 -14.68
C LYS A 654 1.17 -33.73 -14.73
N GLU A 655 1.80 -32.55 -14.78
CA GLU A 655 3.21 -32.46 -15.24
C GLU A 655 4.18 -31.71 -14.30
N PHE A 656 3.79 -31.43 -13.06
CA PHE A 656 4.69 -30.77 -12.10
C PHE A 656 5.65 -31.73 -11.36
N SER A 657 5.60 -33.05 -11.63
CA SER A 657 6.50 -34.04 -11.01
C SER A 657 7.92 -34.00 -11.57
N MET A 658 8.16 -33.42 -12.77
CA MET A 658 9.49 -33.36 -13.37
C MET A 658 10.38 -32.23 -12.82
N ILE A 659 9.80 -31.12 -12.37
CA ILE A 659 10.56 -30.00 -11.80
C ILE A 659 11.12 -30.37 -10.42
N THR A 660 10.39 -31.16 -9.64
CA THR A 660 10.84 -31.67 -8.33
C THR A 660 12.02 -32.63 -8.47
N ASN A 661 12.10 -33.37 -9.57
CA ASN A 661 13.17 -34.36 -9.79
C ASN A 661 14.48 -33.75 -10.31
N ARG A 662 14.45 -32.63 -11.06
CA ARG A 662 15.70 -31.98 -11.52
C ARG A 662 16.41 -31.15 -10.44
N ILE A 663 15.70 -30.69 -9.40
CA ILE A 663 16.33 -30.02 -8.25
C ILE A 663 17.07 -31.03 -7.35
N ASN A 664 16.67 -32.30 -7.38
CA ASN A 664 17.33 -33.38 -6.64
C ASN A 664 18.67 -33.83 -7.26
N GLU A 665 19.05 -33.34 -8.45
CA GLU A 665 20.30 -33.70 -9.13
C GLU A 665 21.44 -32.68 -8.94
N ILE A 666 21.28 -31.70 -8.05
CA ILE A 666 22.44 -30.93 -7.55
C ILE A 666 23.13 -31.80 -6.50
N LYS A 667 24.22 -32.46 -6.89
CA LYS A 667 25.10 -33.21 -5.99
C LYS A 667 25.48 -32.36 -4.77
N LEU A 668 24.89 -32.69 -3.63
CA LEU A 668 25.25 -32.18 -2.31
C LEU A 668 26.67 -32.63 -1.98
N THR A 669 27.60 -31.70 -1.95
CA THR A 669 28.90 -31.92 -1.31
C THR A 669 28.67 -32.11 0.19
N THR A 670 29.06 -33.27 0.68
CA THR A 670 29.05 -33.68 2.09
C THR A 670 30.14 -32.99 2.90
N ASP A 671 30.28 -31.67 2.76
CA ASP A 671 31.24 -30.91 3.56
C ASP A 671 30.60 -30.57 4.91
N ARG A 672 31.27 -31.02 5.99
CA ARG A 672 30.98 -30.57 7.36
C ARG A 672 31.02 -29.04 7.41
N PHE A 673 30.16 -28.46 8.25
CA PHE A 673 30.09 -27.03 8.53
C PHE A 673 31.46 -26.35 8.54
N GLN A 674 31.64 -25.30 7.74
CA GLN A 674 32.81 -24.43 7.88
C GLN A 674 32.62 -23.58 9.14
N ILE A 675 33.41 -23.88 10.17
CA ILE A 675 33.44 -23.10 11.42
C ILE A 675 34.14 -21.77 11.09
N VAL A 676 33.48 -20.67 11.44
CA VAL A 676 34.10 -19.33 11.38
C VAL A 676 34.78 -19.12 12.72
N GLU A 677 36.11 -19.24 12.75
CA GLU A 677 36.91 -19.16 13.98
C GLU A 677 37.44 -17.74 14.25
N GLN A 678 37.44 -16.87 13.23
CA GLN A 678 38.05 -15.55 13.31
C GLN A 678 37.11 -14.44 12.81
N ARG A 679 37.15 -13.31 13.51
CA ARG A 679 36.42 -12.08 13.16
C ARG A 679 37.17 -11.28 12.08
N ARG A 680 36.44 -10.65 11.16
CA ARG A 680 37.00 -9.64 10.23
C ARG A 680 37.35 -8.35 10.98
N THR A 681 38.47 -7.73 10.61
CA THR A 681 39.06 -6.60 11.36
C THR A 681 39.21 -5.31 10.54
N ASN A 682 38.71 -5.28 9.31
CA ASN A 682 38.85 -4.14 8.39
C ASN A 682 37.54 -3.76 7.67
N SER A 683 36.40 -4.13 8.23
CA SER A 683 35.08 -3.97 7.62
C SER A 683 34.66 -2.49 7.55
N PHE A 684 35.01 -1.65 8.52
CA PHE A 684 34.72 -0.21 8.45
C PHE A 684 35.43 0.46 7.26
N TYR A 685 36.71 0.14 7.05
CA TYR A 685 37.47 0.66 5.92
C TYR A 685 36.87 0.18 4.59
N LEU A 686 36.54 -1.11 4.46
CA LEU A 686 35.94 -1.68 3.25
C LEU A 686 34.59 -1.04 2.91
N VAL A 687 33.74 -0.78 3.91
CA VAL A 687 32.44 -0.14 3.71
C VAL A 687 32.58 1.33 3.30
N ILE A 688 33.51 2.09 3.92
CA ILE A 688 33.69 3.51 3.60
C ILE A 688 34.44 3.73 2.27
N SER A 689 35.38 2.85 1.93
CA SER A 689 36.15 2.92 0.67
C SER A 689 35.34 2.46 -0.55
N ASN A 690 34.32 1.61 -0.38
CA ASN A 690 33.47 1.12 -1.46
C ASN A 690 32.18 1.96 -1.60
N ASP A 691 32.01 2.65 -2.72
CA ASP A 691 30.86 3.53 -2.98
C ASP A 691 29.50 2.82 -2.83
N ILE A 692 29.40 1.55 -3.23
CA ILE A 692 28.15 0.77 -3.17
C ILE A 692 27.82 0.39 -1.72
N LEU A 693 28.79 -0.17 -0.99
CA LEU A 693 28.59 -0.53 0.42
C LEU A 693 28.33 0.69 1.29
N ARG A 694 28.97 1.82 0.97
CA ARG A 694 28.77 3.09 1.63
C ARG A 694 27.35 3.64 1.45
N GLU A 695 26.78 3.55 0.24
CA GLU A 695 25.38 3.91 0.00
C GLU A 695 24.42 2.93 0.67
N LYS A 696 24.68 1.62 0.61
CA LYS A 696 23.90 0.62 1.36
C LYS A 696 23.92 0.89 2.86
N PHE A 697 25.07 1.28 3.42
CA PHE A 697 25.20 1.68 4.83
C PHE A 697 24.41 2.96 5.15
N ARG A 698 24.40 3.96 4.27
CA ARG A 698 23.52 5.14 4.42
C ARG A 698 22.03 4.77 4.37
N LYS A 699 21.63 3.87 3.46
CA LYS A 699 20.27 3.34 3.40
C LYS A 699 19.94 2.63 4.71
N PHE A 700 20.83 1.80 5.24
CA PHE A 700 20.67 1.09 6.52
C PHE A 700 20.42 2.06 7.68
N LEU A 701 21.26 3.09 7.82
CA LEU A 701 21.09 4.12 8.84
C LEU A 701 19.75 4.88 8.72
N ARG A 702 19.20 4.99 7.50
CA ARG A 702 17.94 5.69 7.22
C ARG A 702 16.71 4.81 7.47
N THR A 703 16.73 3.57 6.99
CA THR A 703 15.56 2.68 6.93
C THR A 703 15.51 1.75 8.14
N VAL A 704 16.65 1.19 8.57
CA VAL A 704 16.73 0.15 9.61
C VAL A 704 17.19 0.72 10.96
N PHE A 705 18.17 1.62 10.98
CA PHE A 705 18.81 2.13 12.22
C PHE A 705 18.48 3.61 12.51
N ASN A 706 17.25 4.07 12.23
CA ASN A 706 16.77 5.46 12.31
C ASN A 706 16.74 6.09 13.73
N ALA A 707 17.62 5.66 14.63
CA ALA A 707 17.81 6.19 15.98
C ALA A 707 18.40 7.61 15.98
N GLU A 708 19.36 7.89 15.09
CA GLU A 708 20.05 9.20 14.96
C GLU A 708 20.03 9.69 13.50
N PRO A 709 20.13 11.01 13.23
CA PRO A 709 20.23 11.50 11.87
C PRO A 709 21.43 10.88 11.16
N VAL A 710 21.19 10.30 9.97
CA VAL A 710 22.18 9.53 9.19
C VAL A 710 23.54 10.23 9.10
N HIS A 711 23.55 11.53 8.82
CA HIS A 711 24.78 12.31 8.68
C HIS A 711 25.62 12.36 9.96
N VAL A 712 25.02 12.28 11.15
CA VAL A 712 25.75 12.34 12.43
C VAL A 712 26.59 11.08 12.62
N ILE A 713 25.96 9.91 12.62
CA ILE A 713 26.65 8.62 12.78
C ILE A 713 27.65 8.41 11.64
N PHE A 714 27.24 8.71 10.41
CA PHE A 714 28.08 8.56 9.24
C PHE A 714 29.32 9.48 9.28
N ASN A 715 29.21 10.70 9.82
CA ASN A 715 30.37 11.59 9.99
C ASN A 715 31.33 11.10 11.07
N TYR A 716 30.83 10.55 12.18
CA TYR A 716 31.68 9.96 13.20
C TYR A 716 32.44 8.75 12.66
N VAL A 717 31.76 7.85 11.95
CA VAL A 717 32.40 6.69 11.29
C VAL A 717 33.46 7.15 10.29
N ASN A 718 33.17 8.13 9.43
CA ASN A 718 34.17 8.67 8.50
C ASN A 718 35.37 9.30 9.19
N ARG A 719 35.15 10.02 10.29
CA ARG A 719 36.23 10.65 11.06
C ARG A 719 37.13 9.59 11.69
N ALA A 720 36.54 8.59 12.33
CA ALA A 720 37.27 7.50 12.97
C ALA A 720 38.04 6.65 11.95
N VAL A 721 37.44 6.36 10.78
CA VAL A 721 38.12 5.63 9.69
C VAL A 721 39.28 6.44 9.08
N ARG A 722 39.20 7.77 9.06
CA ARG A 722 40.26 8.66 8.54
C ARG A 722 41.34 8.99 9.57
N ASN A 723 41.18 8.59 10.82
CA ASN A 723 42.17 8.82 11.85
C ASN A 723 43.35 7.84 11.68
N PRO A 724 44.57 8.32 11.39
CA PRO A 724 45.73 7.44 11.16
C PRO A 724 46.16 6.65 12.41
N ASN A 725 45.68 7.02 13.60
CA ASN A 725 45.93 6.27 14.84
C ASN A 725 45.09 4.99 14.94
N ASN A 726 43.99 4.88 14.18
CA ASN A 726 43.14 3.70 14.17
C ASN A 726 43.61 2.73 13.08
N LYS A 727 44.06 1.54 13.46
CA LYS A 727 44.65 0.55 12.54
C LYS A 727 43.67 -0.55 12.14
N ASN A 728 42.63 -0.79 12.93
CA ASN A 728 41.63 -1.83 12.71
C ASN A 728 40.24 -1.39 13.19
N ASP A 729 39.23 -2.23 12.95
CA ASP A 729 37.84 -1.99 13.35
C ASP A 729 37.66 -1.78 14.86
N ASN A 730 38.52 -2.37 15.69
CA ASN A 730 38.44 -2.25 17.15
C ASN A 730 38.86 -0.84 17.60
N ASP A 731 39.95 -0.31 17.05
CA ASP A 731 40.39 1.07 17.33
C ASP A 731 39.30 2.08 16.92
N ILE A 732 38.66 1.85 15.76
CA ILE A 732 37.54 2.64 15.25
C ILE A 732 36.35 2.56 16.21
N TYR A 733 35.96 1.36 16.64
CA TYR A 733 34.86 1.16 17.59
C TYR A 733 35.11 1.93 18.90
N GLN A 734 36.33 1.86 19.44
CA GLN A 734 36.70 2.51 20.69
C GLN A 734 36.68 4.05 20.56
N GLU A 735 37.14 4.61 19.43
CA GLU A 735 37.02 6.04 19.15
C GLU A 735 35.54 6.45 19.06
N LEU A 736 34.71 5.69 18.35
CA LEU A 736 33.28 5.97 18.21
C LEU A 736 32.57 5.93 19.58
N GLN A 737 32.87 4.95 20.41
CA GLN A 737 32.32 4.83 21.76
C GLN A 737 32.71 6.04 22.64
N ASN A 738 33.97 6.49 22.58
CA ASN A 738 34.43 7.67 23.31
C ASN A 738 33.79 8.98 22.78
N ALA A 739 33.66 9.12 21.46
CA ALA A 739 33.04 10.28 20.82
C ALA A 739 31.55 10.40 21.16
N LEU A 740 30.86 9.28 21.39
CA LEU A 740 29.46 9.24 21.80
C LEU A 740 29.29 9.40 23.32
N LYS A 741 30.21 8.89 24.14
CA LYS A 741 30.22 9.07 25.62
C LYS A 741 30.50 10.52 26.06
N THR A 742 31.40 11.22 25.37
CA THR A 742 31.78 12.63 25.69
C THR A 742 30.64 13.63 25.48
N ARG A 743 29.55 13.24 24.83
CA ARG A 743 28.44 14.10 24.44
C ARG A 743 27.24 14.04 25.40
N GLN A 744 27.44 13.67 26.68
CA GLN A 744 26.39 13.41 27.68
C GLN A 744 25.09 14.22 27.41
N PHE A 745 24.15 13.53 26.76
CA PHE A 745 22.93 14.10 26.23
C PHE A 745 21.97 14.44 27.36
N ALA A 746 21.50 15.69 27.37
CA ALA A 746 20.50 16.18 28.31
C ALA A 746 19.26 15.26 28.34
N PHE A 747 18.81 15.01 29.56
CA PHE A 747 17.64 14.25 30.01
C PHE A 747 16.34 14.48 29.19
N THR A 748 16.25 15.56 28.42
CA THR A 748 15.10 15.94 27.58
C THR A 748 15.01 15.23 26.23
N ARG A 749 16.07 14.56 25.72
CA ARG A 749 16.02 13.81 24.44
C ARG A 749 15.57 12.35 24.54
N LYS A 750 15.54 11.74 25.73
CA LYS A 750 15.08 10.35 25.92
C LYS A 750 13.62 10.17 25.51
N ILE A 751 12.74 11.13 25.80
CA ILE A 751 11.29 11.00 25.54
C ILE A 751 10.97 11.05 24.04
N PHE A 752 11.63 11.93 23.27
CA PHE A 752 11.45 12.01 21.80
C PHE A 752 12.11 10.84 21.04
N ALA A 753 13.25 10.33 21.53
CA ALA A 753 13.87 9.13 20.99
C ALA A 753 13.02 7.87 21.24
N ILE A 754 12.38 7.76 22.41
CA ILE A 754 11.46 6.67 22.76
C ILE A 754 10.23 6.68 21.83
N VAL A 755 9.62 7.83 21.54
CA VAL A 755 8.45 7.90 20.64
C VAL A 755 8.80 7.52 19.19
N LYS A 756 9.98 7.94 18.71
CA LYS A 756 10.47 7.58 17.36
C LYS A 756 10.84 6.09 17.27
N GLN A 757 11.53 5.56 18.28
CA GLN A 757 11.81 4.12 18.41
C GLN A 757 10.54 3.29 18.54
N LEU A 758 9.52 3.76 19.26
CA LEU A 758 8.22 3.09 19.38
C LEU A 758 7.46 2.98 18.06
N ARG A 759 7.48 4.05 17.25
CA ARG A 759 6.87 4.05 15.91
C ARG A 759 7.61 3.09 14.98
N GLN A 760 8.94 3.08 15.04
CA GLN A 760 9.79 2.21 14.24
C GLN A 760 9.62 0.74 14.65
N LEU A 761 9.60 0.45 15.95
CA LEU A 761 9.34 -0.88 16.47
C LEU A 761 7.97 -1.41 16.02
N ARG A 762 6.93 -0.57 16.01
CA ARG A 762 5.62 -0.95 15.46
C ARG A 762 5.67 -1.30 13.97
N LEU A 763 6.45 -0.56 13.18
CA LEU A 763 6.64 -0.88 11.76
C LEU A 763 7.36 -2.22 11.58
N GLN A 764 8.43 -2.47 12.36
CA GLN A 764 9.16 -3.74 12.35
C GLN A 764 8.27 -4.92 12.79
N ILE A 765 7.48 -4.76 13.84
CA ILE A 765 6.53 -5.78 14.31
C ILE A 765 5.50 -6.09 13.22
N ASN A 766 4.91 -5.06 12.60
CA ASN A 766 3.92 -5.24 11.54
C ASN A 766 4.50 -5.97 10.32
N ASP A 767 5.75 -5.64 9.94
CA ASP A 767 6.42 -6.30 8.82
C ASP A 767 6.73 -7.77 9.12
N MET A 768 7.31 -8.05 10.29
CA MET A 768 7.55 -9.44 10.73
C MET A 768 6.27 -10.27 10.81
N LEU A 769 5.17 -9.66 11.28
CA LEU A 769 3.87 -10.33 11.30
C LEU A 769 3.35 -10.59 9.89
N ARG A 770 3.50 -9.64 8.95
CA ARG A 770 3.13 -9.84 7.55
C ARG A 770 3.88 -11.02 6.93
N GLN A 771 5.19 -11.11 7.12
CA GLN A 771 6.01 -12.21 6.62
C GLN A 771 5.53 -13.55 7.18
N GLN A 772 5.37 -13.62 8.51
CA GLN A 772 4.89 -14.81 9.21
C GLN A 772 3.49 -15.27 8.75
N ILE A 773 2.54 -14.34 8.60
CA ILE A 773 1.19 -14.64 8.09
C ILE A 773 1.25 -15.20 6.68
N THR A 774 2.07 -14.58 5.82
CA THR A 774 2.25 -15.02 4.44
C THR A 774 2.76 -16.45 4.41
N ILE A 775 3.79 -16.76 5.19
CA ILE A 775 4.37 -18.10 5.27
C ILE A 775 3.36 -19.12 5.85
N PHE A 776 2.69 -18.80 6.96
CA PHE A 776 1.70 -19.71 7.56
C PHE A 776 0.50 -19.98 6.65
N LYS A 777 0.09 -18.98 5.85
CA LYS A 777 -0.96 -19.14 4.84
C LYS A 777 -0.52 -20.06 3.71
N HIS A 778 0.68 -19.86 3.16
CA HIS A 778 1.22 -20.72 2.09
C HIS A 778 1.40 -22.17 2.55
N LEU A 779 1.84 -22.38 3.80
CA LEU A 779 2.01 -23.72 4.36
C LEU A 779 0.70 -24.37 4.84
N GLY A 780 -0.40 -23.60 4.94
CA GLY A 780 -1.68 -24.10 5.46
C GLY A 780 -1.67 -24.42 6.96
N TYR A 781 -0.93 -23.62 7.77
CA TYR A 781 -0.79 -23.78 9.22
C TYR A 781 -1.67 -22.82 10.05
N CYS A 782 -2.48 -21.98 9.40
CA CYS A 782 -3.45 -21.11 10.07
C CYS A 782 -4.42 -21.93 10.95
N GLY A 783 -4.39 -21.71 12.26
CA GLY A 783 -5.22 -22.43 13.23
C GLY A 783 -4.72 -23.82 13.66
N LYS A 784 -3.55 -24.26 13.18
CA LYS A 784 -2.93 -25.54 13.60
C LYS A 784 -1.87 -25.38 14.69
N ILE A 785 -1.32 -24.18 14.83
CA ILE A 785 -0.28 -23.85 15.82
C ILE A 785 -0.96 -23.59 17.16
N ARG A 786 -0.52 -24.25 18.23
CA ARG A 786 -1.00 -24.03 19.60
C ARG A 786 0.13 -23.55 20.50
N ASP A 787 1.23 -24.30 20.57
CA ASP A 787 2.35 -24.00 21.46
C ASP A 787 3.48 -23.24 20.70
N ILE A 788 3.95 -22.12 21.26
CA ILE A 788 4.96 -21.24 20.64
C ILE A 788 6.17 -21.06 21.57
N VAL A 789 7.37 -21.10 21.00
CA VAL A 789 8.60 -20.64 21.66
C VAL A 789 9.16 -19.44 20.89
N SER A 790 9.45 -18.35 21.61
CA SER A 790 10.19 -17.19 21.08
C SER A 790 11.60 -17.21 21.66
N ILE A 791 12.63 -17.18 20.81
CA ILE A 791 14.04 -17.22 21.23
C ILE A 791 14.74 -15.93 20.81
N GLY A 792 15.44 -15.31 21.77
CA GLY A 792 16.30 -14.15 21.53
C GLY A 792 15.59 -12.79 21.59
N ASP A 793 14.33 -12.75 22.04
CA ASP A 793 13.56 -11.51 22.20
C ASP A 793 12.63 -11.54 23.43
N GLY A 794 11.96 -10.42 23.73
CA GLY A 794 11.01 -10.30 24.84
C GLY A 794 9.59 -10.81 24.56
N GLY A 795 9.37 -11.50 23.44
CA GLY A 795 8.07 -11.96 22.95
C GLY A 795 7.29 -10.90 22.17
N ARG A 796 7.99 -10.08 21.37
CA ARG A 796 7.46 -8.84 20.74
C ARG A 796 6.29 -9.04 19.79
N CYS A 797 6.22 -10.18 19.10
CA CYS A 797 5.15 -10.51 18.15
C CYS A 797 4.14 -11.53 18.69
N ILE A 798 4.35 -12.06 19.89
CA ILE A 798 3.60 -13.23 20.35
C ILE A 798 2.12 -12.91 20.59
N LYS A 799 1.80 -11.70 21.09
CA LYS A 799 0.41 -11.29 21.34
C LYS A 799 -0.40 -11.25 20.05
N GLU A 800 0.13 -10.59 19.03
CA GLU A 800 -0.47 -10.45 17.71
C GLU A 800 -0.53 -11.81 17.00
N LEU A 801 0.54 -12.61 17.06
CA LEU A 801 0.55 -13.98 16.51
C LEU A 801 -0.54 -14.85 17.14
N ARG A 802 -0.73 -14.80 18.46
CA ARG A 802 -1.82 -15.53 19.12
C ARG A 802 -3.19 -15.08 18.64
N GLN A 803 -3.40 -13.78 18.42
CA GLN A 803 -4.66 -13.26 17.89
C GLN A 803 -4.91 -13.75 16.45
N ILE A 804 -3.89 -13.64 15.59
CA ILE A 804 -4.01 -14.00 14.17
C ILE A 804 -4.19 -15.52 13.98
N LEU A 805 -3.40 -16.32 14.71
CA LEU A 805 -3.46 -17.78 14.68
C LEU A 805 -4.60 -18.34 15.54
N LYS A 806 -5.38 -17.48 16.21
CA LYS A 806 -6.52 -17.82 17.08
C LYS A 806 -6.16 -18.76 18.24
N ILE A 807 -4.98 -18.57 18.84
CA ILE A 807 -4.45 -19.38 19.94
C ILE A 807 -5.01 -18.90 21.27
N LYS A 808 -6.04 -19.61 21.78
CA LYS A 808 -6.69 -19.30 23.06
C LYS A 808 -5.89 -19.83 24.26
N ASP A 809 -5.52 -21.12 24.28
CA ASP A 809 -4.98 -21.81 25.47
C ASP A 809 -3.60 -22.47 25.28
N GLY A 810 -2.85 -22.08 24.24
CA GLY A 810 -1.53 -22.65 23.95
C GLY A 810 -0.40 -22.14 24.85
N ARG A 811 0.60 -22.99 25.12
CA ARG A 811 1.77 -22.62 25.93
C ARG A 811 2.69 -21.70 25.13
N VAL A 812 3.20 -20.68 25.81
CA VAL A 812 4.19 -19.77 25.26
C VAL A 812 5.43 -19.83 26.14
N TYR A 813 6.59 -20.03 25.53
CA TYR A 813 7.88 -19.90 26.21
C TYR A 813 8.69 -18.77 25.58
N ILE A 814 9.30 -17.94 26.42
CA ILE A 814 10.19 -16.85 25.99
C ILE A 814 11.60 -17.20 26.50
N VAL A 815 12.49 -17.57 25.59
CA VAL A 815 13.87 -18.00 25.88
C VAL A 815 14.81 -16.84 25.60
N ASN A 816 15.35 -16.22 26.65
CA ASN A 816 16.23 -15.06 26.53
C ASN A 816 17.13 -14.92 27.78
N GLU A 817 18.18 -14.10 27.74
CA GLU A 817 19.16 -14.00 28.84
C GLU A 817 18.56 -13.46 30.15
N ARG A 818 17.77 -12.39 30.05
CA ARG A 818 17.15 -11.69 31.18
C ARG A 818 15.90 -10.93 30.75
N GLN A 819 14.94 -10.78 31.66
CA GLN A 819 13.81 -9.87 31.47
C GLN A 819 14.24 -8.42 31.70
N ARG A 820 14.00 -7.54 30.72
CA ARG A 820 14.30 -6.11 30.79
C ARG A 820 13.00 -5.30 30.88
N LEU A 821 13.04 -4.12 31.50
CA LEU A 821 11.90 -3.19 31.55
C LEU A 821 11.45 -2.74 30.15
N THR A 822 12.37 -2.73 29.18
CA THR A 822 12.08 -2.44 27.77
C THR A 822 11.22 -3.50 27.10
N ASP A 823 11.20 -4.75 27.59
CA ASP A 823 10.45 -5.85 26.99
C ASP A 823 8.93 -5.62 27.11
N ILE A 824 8.49 -4.91 28.17
CA ILE A 824 7.11 -4.47 28.38
C ILE A 824 6.63 -3.57 27.22
N ILE A 825 7.53 -2.69 26.80
CA ILE A 825 7.31 -1.74 25.72
C ILE A 825 7.35 -2.50 24.39
N GLU A 826 8.32 -3.40 24.21
CA GLU A 826 8.48 -4.16 22.97
C GLU A 826 7.29 -5.06 22.64
N ARG A 827 6.71 -5.70 23.66
CA ARG A 827 5.59 -6.63 23.52
C ARG A 827 4.21 -5.98 23.61
N ASN A 828 4.15 -4.66 23.77
CA ASN A 828 2.91 -3.89 23.92
C ASN A 828 1.94 -4.51 24.95
N SER A 829 2.50 -4.96 26.08
CA SER A 829 1.78 -5.59 27.18
C SER A 829 2.52 -5.38 28.50
N LEU A 830 1.79 -4.83 29.48
CA LEU A 830 2.27 -4.68 30.86
C LEU A 830 2.44 -6.04 31.57
N PHE A 831 1.79 -7.09 31.09
CA PHE A 831 1.84 -8.46 31.63
C PHE A 831 2.85 -9.35 30.88
N SER A 832 3.46 -10.31 31.57
CA SER A 832 4.31 -11.32 30.94
C SER A 832 3.52 -12.15 29.94
N ILE A 833 4.11 -12.40 28.77
CA ILE A 833 3.50 -13.19 27.70
C ILE A 833 4.22 -14.54 27.69
N GLY A 834 3.67 -15.51 28.42
CA GLY A 834 4.26 -16.85 28.53
C GLY A 834 5.32 -17.01 29.62
N ASN A 835 5.89 -18.21 29.69
CA ASN A 835 6.88 -18.63 30.65
C ASN A 835 8.28 -18.20 30.19
N PHE A 836 8.93 -17.35 30.97
CA PHE A 836 10.29 -16.92 30.68
C PHE A 836 11.30 -17.97 31.13
N ILE A 837 12.20 -18.34 30.23
CA ILE A 837 13.31 -19.26 30.49
C ILE A 837 14.62 -18.48 30.30
N PRO A 838 15.38 -18.23 31.39
CA PRO A 838 16.70 -17.64 31.26
C PRO A 838 17.62 -18.60 30.48
N TYR A 839 18.28 -18.09 29.44
CA TYR A 839 19.17 -18.89 28.59
C TYR A 839 20.45 -18.14 28.27
N ASN A 840 21.59 -18.81 28.41
CA ASN A 840 22.89 -18.22 28.16
C ASN A 840 23.31 -18.49 26.71
N PHE A 841 23.25 -17.47 25.85
CA PHE A 841 23.63 -17.62 24.43
C PHE A 841 25.14 -17.69 24.20
N SER A 842 25.97 -17.46 25.24
CA SER A 842 27.43 -17.63 25.17
C SER A 842 27.88 -19.07 25.49
N ASN A 843 27.01 -19.89 26.09
CA ASN A 843 27.28 -21.29 26.39
C ASN A 843 25.98 -22.10 26.18
N LEU A 844 25.86 -22.72 25.01
CA LEU A 844 24.62 -23.30 24.52
C LEU A 844 24.37 -24.66 25.16
N THR A 845 23.33 -24.73 25.99
CA THR A 845 22.87 -25.94 26.67
C THR A 845 21.44 -26.29 26.26
N ASP A 846 20.90 -27.40 26.75
CA ASP A 846 19.50 -27.75 26.53
C ASP A 846 18.56 -26.86 27.37
N VAL A 847 17.33 -26.66 26.91
CA VAL A 847 16.29 -25.90 27.64
C VAL A 847 15.33 -26.83 28.40
N PRO A 848 14.77 -26.40 29.54
CA PRO A 848 13.78 -27.18 30.31
C PRO A 848 12.38 -27.16 29.65
N ILE A 849 12.33 -27.29 28.32
CA ILE A 849 11.11 -27.48 27.54
C ILE A 849 11.01 -28.97 27.19
N PRO A 850 9.88 -29.65 27.40
CA PRO A 850 9.73 -31.06 27.07
C PRO A 850 9.96 -31.33 25.58
N SER A 851 10.48 -32.52 25.25
CA SER A 851 10.61 -32.96 23.86
C SER A 851 9.24 -33.03 23.19
N GLU A 852 9.18 -32.73 21.90
CA GLU A 852 7.97 -32.83 21.06
C GLU A 852 6.75 -32.14 21.67
N SER A 853 6.95 -30.96 22.24
CA SER A 853 5.92 -30.22 22.97
C SER A 853 5.54 -28.89 22.34
N ILE A 854 6.23 -28.48 21.26
CA ILE A 854 6.10 -27.18 20.62
C ILE A 854 5.68 -27.33 19.15
N ASP A 855 4.77 -26.47 18.69
CA ASP A 855 4.32 -26.45 17.28
C ASP A 855 5.12 -25.44 16.45
N LEU A 856 5.53 -24.32 17.05
CA LEU A 856 6.27 -23.24 16.39
C LEU A 856 7.40 -22.74 17.29
N VAL A 857 8.63 -22.75 16.77
CA VAL A 857 9.76 -22.03 17.34
C VAL A 857 10.08 -20.86 16.43
N VAL A 858 10.14 -19.65 16.98
CA VAL A 858 10.59 -18.44 16.28
C VAL A 858 11.86 -17.92 16.93
N CYS A 859 12.93 -17.76 16.15
CA CYS A 859 14.20 -17.20 16.61
C CYS A 859 14.47 -15.88 15.88
N TYR A 860 14.36 -14.77 16.60
CA TYR A 860 14.61 -13.43 16.04
C TYR A 860 16.05 -12.98 16.19
N MET A 861 16.82 -13.66 17.04
CA MET A 861 18.25 -13.46 17.10
C MET A 861 18.90 -14.22 15.93
N GLY A 862 19.76 -13.54 15.17
CA GLY A 862 20.54 -14.19 14.12
C GLY A 862 21.38 -15.33 14.69
N LEU A 863 21.29 -16.50 14.08
CA LEU A 863 22.12 -17.66 14.42
C LEU A 863 23.62 -17.39 14.17
N HIS A 864 23.96 -16.42 13.32
CA HIS A 864 25.32 -15.95 13.12
C HIS A 864 25.98 -15.34 14.38
N HIS A 865 25.21 -14.97 15.41
CA HIS A 865 25.74 -14.50 16.71
C HIS A 865 26.09 -15.63 17.68
N LEU A 866 25.63 -16.87 17.42
CA LEU A 866 25.84 -17.99 18.33
C LEU A 866 27.28 -18.55 18.26
N PRO A 867 27.78 -19.17 19.34
CA PRO A 867 29.04 -19.93 19.30
C PRO A 867 28.97 -21.04 18.25
N GLN A 868 29.84 -20.98 17.23
CA GLN A 868 29.74 -21.81 16.04
C GLN A 868 30.12 -23.28 16.29
N ASP A 869 30.96 -23.52 17.28
CA ASP A 869 31.33 -24.83 17.80
C ASP A 869 30.18 -25.53 18.54
N GLN A 870 29.15 -24.79 18.96
CA GLN A 870 27.99 -25.29 19.72
C GLN A 870 26.66 -25.11 18.98
N LEU A 871 26.69 -24.62 17.74
CA LEU A 871 25.47 -24.37 16.94
C LEU A 871 24.67 -25.66 16.72
N ASP A 872 25.34 -26.81 16.59
CA ASP A 872 24.67 -28.10 16.43
C ASP A 872 23.88 -28.49 17.70
N ILE A 873 24.40 -28.20 18.89
CA ILE A 873 23.71 -28.39 20.18
C ILE A 873 22.42 -27.57 20.20
N PHE A 874 22.50 -26.29 19.83
CA PHE A 874 21.34 -25.41 19.77
C PHE A 874 20.29 -25.91 18.76
N LEU A 875 20.70 -26.27 17.54
CA LEU A 875 19.76 -26.78 16.54
C LEU A 875 19.15 -28.14 16.93
N LYS A 876 19.91 -29.04 17.56
CA LYS A 876 19.41 -30.31 18.12
C LYS A 876 18.38 -30.08 19.22
N MET A 877 18.60 -29.08 20.08
CA MET A 877 17.62 -28.64 21.07
C MET A 877 16.32 -28.18 20.40
N ILE A 878 16.39 -27.36 19.36
CA ILE A 878 15.19 -26.93 18.62
C ILE A 878 14.46 -28.12 17.99
N TYR A 879 15.21 -29.03 17.37
CA TYR A 879 14.67 -30.25 16.78
C TYR A 879 14.01 -31.17 17.84
N ARG A 880 14.57 -31.24 19.04
CA ARG A 880 14.05 -32.02 20.17
C ARG A 880 12.70 -31.49 20.64
N ILE A 881 12.57 -30.18 20.86
CA ILE A 881 11.35 -29.58 21.44
C ILE A 881 10.19 -29.51 20.45
N LEU A 882 10.47 -29.48 19.15
CA LEU A 882 9.44 -29.45 18.11
C LEU A 882 8.72 -30.80 17.97
N ARG A 883 7.40 -30.74 17.82
CA ARG A 883 6.58 -31.89 17.42
C ARG A 883 6.91 -32.34 15.99
N PRO A 884 6.55 -33.57 15.62
CA PRO A 884 6.42 -33.93 14.21
C PRO A 884 5.55 -32.90 13.48
N ASN A 885 5.97 -32.44 12.30
CA ASN A 885 5.43 -31.28 11.57
C ASN A 885 5.56 -29.90 12.24
N GLY A 886 6.26 -29.80 13.36
CA GLY A 886 6.56 -28.52 13.99
C GLY A 886 7.45 -27.64 13.11
N LEU A 887 7.23 -26.32 13.16
CA LEU A 887 7.94 -25.33 12.35
C LEU A 887 9.03 -24.62 13.15
N PHE A 888 10.21 -24.47 12.54
CA PHE A 888 11.27 -23.59 13.00
C PHE A 888 11.41 -22.41 12.04
N LEU A 889 11.13 -21.21 12.56
CA LEU A 889 11.35 -19.92 11.91
C LEU A 889 12.61 -19.27 12.49
N PHE A 890 13.51 -18.80 11.64
CA PHE A 890 14.64 -17.99 12.07
C PHE A 890 14.98 -16.91 11.05
N ARG A 891 15.59 -15.82 11.52
CA ARG A 891 16.04 -14.71 10.66
C ARG A 891 17.54 -14.74 10.46
N GLU A 892 17.97 -14.52 9.23
CA GLU A 892 19.36 -14.48 8.83
C GLU A 892 19.59 -13.53 7.67
N HIS A 893 20.85 -13.19 7.38
CA HIS A 893 21.21 -12.43 6.18
C HIS A 893 21.59 -13.36 5.03
N HIS A 894 21.26 -13.01 3.79
CA HIS A 894 21.85 -13.64 2.60
C HIS A 894 23.28 -13.13 2.37
N ALA A 895 24.23 -13.59 3.19
CA ALA A 895 25.54 -12.97 3.27
C ALA A 895 26.55 -13.51 2.24
N TYR A 896 26.43 -13.07 0.99
CA TYR A 896 27.50 -13.21 -0.01
C TYR A 896 28.73 -12.37 0.36
N GLU A 897 29.91 -12.75 -0.16
CA GLU A 897 31.21 -12.18 0.25
C GLU A 897 31.26 -10.65 0.20
N GLN A 898 30.66 -10.03 -0.82
CA GLN A 898 30.66 -8.58 -0.96
C GLN A 898 29.81 -7.87 0.12
N LEU A 899 28.80 -8.53 0.70
CA LEU A 899 27.90 -7.92 1.69
C LEU A 899 28.45 -8.01 3.12
N LYS A 900 29.24 -9.04 3.43
CA LYS A 900 29.75 -9.32 4.79
C LYS A 900 30.37 -8.10 5.51
N PRO A 901 31.17 -7.23 4.86
CA PRO A 901 31.70 -6.03 5.53
C PRO A 901 30.62 -5.05 5.97
N LEU A 902 29.55 -4.89 5.19
CA LEU A 902 28.42 -4.05 5.56
C LEU A 902 27.69 -4.61 6.78
N LEU A 903 27.51 -5.94 6.83
CA LEU A 903 26.88 -6.60 7.97
C LEU A 903 27.68 -6.39 9.25
N ASP A 904 29.01 -6.55 9.20
CA ASP A 904 29.87 -6.28 10.37
C ASP A 904 29.72 -4.82 10.84
N VAL A 905 29.74 -3.85 9.91
CA VAL A 905 29.62 -2.42 10.25
C VAL A 905 28.24 -2.08 10.81
N ALA A 906 27.17 -2.65 10.26
CA ALA A 906 25.82 -2.47 10.76
C ALA A 906 25.70 -2.91 12.24
N HIS A 907 26.23 -4.10 12.56
CA HIS A 907 26.22 -4.64 13.93
C HIS A 907 27.15 -3.86 14.87
N MET A 908 28.36 -3.51 14.43
CA MET A 908 29.29 -2.70 15.22
C MET A 908 28.68 -1.35 15.59
N VAL A 909 28.08 -0.65 14.62
CA VAL A 909 27.46 0.66 14.86
C VAL A 909 26.26 0.54 15.80
N PHE A 910 25.48 -0.53 15.67
CA PHE A 910 24.40 -0.84 16.61
C PHE A 910 24.94 -1.02 18.04
N ASN A 911 26.01 -1.80 18.22
CA ASN A 911 26.63 -2.08 19.51
C ASN A 911 27.27 -0.82 20.13
N VAL A 912 27.93 0.04 19.33
CA VAL A 912 28.47 1.32 19.82
C VAL A 912 27.35 2.21 20.38
N VAL A 913 26.25 2.37 19.64
CA VAL A 913 25.15 3.27 20.03
C VAL A 913 24.34 2.74 21.20
N THR A 914 24.26 1.42 21.35
CA THR A 914 23.62 0.77 22.51
C THR A 914 24.55 0.62 23.73
N ASP A 915 25.76 1.21 23.66
CA ASP A 915 26.78 1.24 24.70
C ASP A 915 27.26 -0.16 25.14
N VAL A 916 27.42 -1.08 24.17
CA VAL A 916 28.04 -2.39 24.42
C VAL A 916 29.54 -2.19 24.70
N ASP A 917 30.02 -2.85 25.77
CA ASP A 917 31.42 -2.75 26.18
C ASP A 917 32.37 -3.21 25.06
N TYR A 918 33.42 -2.42 24.84
CA TYR A 918 34.42 -2.68 23.82
C TYR A 918 34.98 -4.11 23.89
N LYS A 919 35.25 -4.65 25.10
CA LYS A 919 35.81 -6.00 25.25
C LYS A 919 34.84 -7.09 24.81
N LEU A 920 33.54 -6.89 25.01
CA LEU A 920 32.50 -7.83 24.58
C LEU A 920 32.39 -7.82 23.06
N GLU A 921 32.34 -6.63 22.45
CA GLU A 921 32.35 -6.48 21.00
C GLU A 921 33.56 -7.20 20.40
N THR A 922 34.79 -6.92 20.86
CA THR A 922 36.02 -7.47 20.26
C THR A 922 36.08 -9.00 20.26
N ASN A 923 35.38 -9.65 21.20
CA ASN A 923 35.35 -11.11 21.32
C ASN A 923 34.17 -11.75 20.58
N GLU A 924 33.25 -10.96 20.00
CA GLU A 924 32.10 -11.46 19.27
C GLU A 924 32.49 -11.95 17.86
N ILE A 925 32.24 -13.23 17.58
CA ILE A 925 32.43 -13.83 16.25
C ILE A 925 31.08 -13.89 15.53
N ARG A 926 30.97 -13.22 14.38
CA ARG A 926 29.75 -13.20 13.55
C ARG A 926 29.91 -14.10 12.32
N ALA A 927 29.22 -15.24 12.33
CA ALA A 927 29.33 -16.26 11.29
C ALA A 927 28.30 -16.08 10.17
N PHE A 928 28.45 -15.01 9.39
CA PHE A 928 27.58 -14.73 8.25
C PHE A 928 27.73 -15.77 7.13
N ARG A 929 26.60 -16.33 6.70
CA ARG A 929 26.50 -17.37 5.67
C ARG A 929 25.45 -17.02 4.60
N THR A 930 25.57 -17.65 3.44
CA THR A 930 24.53 -17.61 2.40
C THR A 930 23.30 -18.43 2.82
N ILE A 931 22.19 -18.27 2.09
CA ILE A 931 20.94 -19.01 2.34
C ILE A 931 21.19 -20.51 2.20
N GLU A 932 21.89 -20.90 1.14
CA GLU A 932 22.21 -22.28 0.80
C GLU A 932 23.00 -22.94 1.93
N GLN A 933 23.94 -22.20 2.51
CA GLN A 933 24.72 -22.65 3.66
C GLN A 933 23.84 -22.80 4.91
N TRP A 934 22.99 -21.82 5.24
CA TRP A 934 22.05 -21.95 6.37
C TRP A 934 21.06 -23.10 6.21
N ARG A 935 20.59 -23.35 4.99
CA ARG A 935 19.70 -24.48 4.66
C ARG A 935 20.42 -25.82 4.80
N SER A 936 21.68 -25.90 4.37
CA SER A 936 22.53 -27.07 4.63
C SER A 936 22.67 -27.34 6.14
N CYS A 937 22.92 -26.28 6.92
CA CYS A 937 23.09 -26.37 8.37
C CYS A 937 21.91 -27.07 9.07
N VAL A 938 20.69 -26.62 8.82
CA VAL A 938 19.48 -27.18 9.45
C VAL A 938 19.13 -28.57 8.90
N ARG A 939 19.40 -28.85 7.61
CA ARG A 939 19.18 -30.18 7.02
C ARG A 939 20.07 -31.25 7.63
N GLN A 940 21.31 -30.92 8.00
CA GLN A 940 22.24 -31.86 8.67
C GLN A 940 21.73 -32.34 10.03
N ILE A 941 20.85 -31.56 10.69
CA ILE A 941 20.23 -31.93 11.97
C ILE A 941 18.97 -32.80 11.78
N GLY A 942 18.43 -32.87 10.56
CA GLY A 942 17.23 -33.63 10.22
C GLY A 942 16.01 -32.79 9.88
N PHE A 943 16.13 -31.45 9.85
CA PHE A 943 15.03 -30.60 9.38
C PHE A 943 14.78 -30.78 7.88
N GLN A 944 13.51 -30.84 7.51
CA GLN A 944 13.10 -30.78 6.12
C GLN A 944 12.88 -29.33 5.69
N ASP A 945 13.43 -29.00 4.53
CA ASP A 945 13.33 -27.68 3.96
C ASP A 945 11.96 -27.41 3.33
N THR A 946 11.36 -26.27 3.63
CA THR A 946 10.07 -25.88 3.03
C THR A 946 10.21 -25.17 1.69
N PHE A 947 11.41 -24.69 1.34
CA PHE A 947 11.69 -23.81 0.20
C PHE A 947 10.94 -22.47 0.21
N ILE A 948 10.33 -22.10 1.35
CA ILE A 948 9.63 -20.83 1.55
C ILE A 948 10.50 -19.92 2.41
N TYR A 949 10.75 -18.71 1.92
CA TYR A 949 11.37 -17.62 2.65
C TYR A 949 10.74 -16.29 2.21
N ASP A 950 10.87 -15.26 3.03
CA ASP A 950 10.39 -13.91 2.75
C ASP A 950 11.49 -12.89 3.09
N GLU A 951 11.65 -11.85 2.27
CA GLU A 951 12.70 -10.83 2.43
C GLU A 951 12.11 -9.58 3.06
N GLN A 952 12.86 -8.92 3.96
CA GLN A 952 12.43 -7.64 4.50
C GLN A 952 12.46 -6.55 3.42
N GLU A 953 11.30 -5.95 3.17
CA GLU A 953 11.16 -4.89 2.17
C GLU A 953 12.07 -3.71 2.51
N ASP A 954 12.83 -3.24 1.51
CA ASP A 954 13.73 -2.09 1.61
C ASP A 954 14.95 -2.21 2.56
N ASP A 955 15.29 -3.41 3.03
CA ASP A 955 16.48 -3.66 3.84
C ASP A 955 17.76 -3.82 2.98
N PRO A 956 18.78 -2.95 3.09
CA PRO A 956 20.02 -3.09 2.32
C PRO A 956 20.98 -4.18 2.83
N THR A 957 20.66 -4.84 3.93
CA THR A 957 21.44 -5.94 4.54
C THR A 957 20.94 -7.33 4.13
N ASP A 958 19.97 -7.40 3.22
CA ASP A 958 19.43 -8.63 2.64
C ASP A 958 18.97 -9.62 3.75
N ASP A 959 18.22 -9.10 4.72
CA ASP A 959 17.68 -9.85 5.88
C ASP A 959 16.39 -10.60 5.51
N ILE A 960 16.35 -11.88 5.82
CA ILE A 960 15.37 -12.85 5.33
C ILE A 960 14.86 -13.73 6.46
N MET A 961 13.60 -14.14 6.33
CA MET A 961 12.96 -15.10 7.23
C MET A 961 12.92 -16.48 6.57
N ILE A 962 13.56 -17.47 7.19
CA ILE A 962 13.67 -18.85 6.69
C ILE A 962 12.79 -19.78 7.53
N VAL A 963 12.12 -20.73 6.87
CA VAL A 963 11.25 -21.73 7.53
C VAL A 963 11.65 -23.15 7.19
N VAL A 964 11.86 -23.96 8.22
CA VAL A 964 12.07 -25.40 8.09
C VAL A 964 11.13 -26.18 9.00
N ARG A 965 10.87 -27.44 8.67
CA ARG A 965 9.92 -28.31 9.38
C ARG A 965 10.57 -29.57 9.91
N LYS A 966 10.11 -30.05 11.07
CA LYS A 966 10.46 -31.39 11.56
C LYS A 966 9.61 -32.44 10.83
N PRO A 967 10.20 -33.49 10.21
CA PRO A 967 9.43 -34.51 9.48
C PRO A 967 8.53 -35.34 10.41
N GLU A 968 7.49 -35.98 9.86
CA GLU A 968 6.60 -36.88 10.61
C GLU A 968 7.33 -38.15 11.06
N THR A 969 7.37 -38.42 12.37
CA THR A 969 7.75 -39.71 12.94
C THR A 969 6.50 -40.58 13.15
N GLN A 970 6.37 -41.67 12.40
CA GLN A 970 5.42 -42.74 12.72
C GLN A 970 5.89 -43.46 14.00
N TYR A 971 5.06 -43.57 15.05
CA TYR A 971 4.81 -44.78 15.89
C TYR A 971 4.00 -44.49 17.18
N PHE A 972 3.53 -45.57 17.83
CA PHE A 972 2.27 -45.80 18.55
C PHE A 972 2.31 -45.73 20.11
N ASN A 973 1.16 -45.35 20.69
CA ASN A 973 0.40 -45.86 21.86
C ASN A 973 0.91 -45.94 23.34
N THR A 974 0.02 -45.42 24.20
CA THR A 974 -0.51 -45.93 25.51
C THR A 974 0.42 -46.26 26.68
N ASN A 975 0.26 -45.49 27.76
CA ASN A 975 0.00 -45.92 29.16
C ASN A 975 0.69 -44.94 30.13
N ASP A 976 -0.05 -43.99 30.71
CA ASP A 976 0.20 -43.56 32.10
C ASP A 976 -0.90 -42.59 32.57
N MET A 977 -2.07 -43.15 32.88
CA MET A 977 -3.17 -42.42 33.55
C MET A 977 -3.02 -42.41 35.08
N ASN A 978 -2.13 -43.23 35.65
CA ASN A 978 -1.95 -43.33 37.10
C ASN A 978 -0.83 -42.43 37.65
N GLU A 979 0.13 -42.00 36.82
CA GLU A 979 1.17 -41.04 37.23
C GLU A 979 0.65 -39.59 37.37
N ILE A 980 -0.52 -39.30 36.76
CA ILE A 980 -1.14 -37.96 36.69
C ILE A 980 -1.76 -37.52 38.02
N ILE A 981 -2.09 -38.47 38.90
CA ILE A 981 -2.83 -38.17 40.14
C ILE A 981 -1.88 -37.90 41.31
N GLU A 982 -0.69 -38.54 41.35
CA GLU A 982 0.21 -38.46 42.49
C GLU A 982 1.27 -37.35 42.39
N ASN A 983 1.61 -36.86 41.19
CA ASN A 983 2.69 -35.89 40.97
C ASN A 983 2.27 -34.40 40.91
N LYS A 984 1.25 -33.99 41.65
CA LYS A 984 0.80 -32.58 41.67
C LYS A 984 1.56 -31.72 42.69
N THR A 985 2.70 -31.14 42.29
CA THR A 985 3.07 -29.80 42.75
C THR A 985 2.27 -28.76 41.97
N TYR A 986 1.12 -28.36 42.54
CA TYR A 986 0.40 -27.18 42.08
C TYR A 986 1.29 -25.95 42.19
N THR A 987 1.64 -25.30 41.08
CA THR A 987 2.22 -23.95 41.11
C THR A 987 1.14 -22.93 41.45
N LYS A 988 1.20 -22.44 42.69
CA LYS A 988 0.41 -21.33 43.23
C LYS A 988 0.51 -20.08 42.36
N ILE A 989 -0.66 -19.53 42.03
CA ILE A 989 -0.84 -18.26 41.32
C ILE A 989 -0.28 -17.11 42.17
N SER A 990 0.65 -16.31 41.64
CA SER A 990 1.09 -15.08 42.30
C SER A 990 -0.02 -14.02 42.21
N ALA A 991 -0.77 -13.84 43.29
CA ALA A 991 -1.72 -12.74 43.41
C ALA A 991 -0.97 -11.47 43.85
N TYR A 992 -1.19 -10.34 43.16
CA TYR A 992 -0.79 -9.03 43.67
C TYR A 992 -1.43 -8.85 45.06
N HIS A 993 -0.64 -8.80 46.13
CA HIS A 993 -1.14 -8.82 47.51
C HIS A 993 -2.16 -7.69 47.81
N GLU A 994 -2.06 -6.57 47.11
CA GLU A 994 -2.97 -5.41 47.20
C GLU A 994 -4.30 -5.65 46.45
N SER A 995 -4.28 -6.41 45.34
CA SER A 995 -5.48 -6.72 44.53
C SER A 995 -6.46 -7.65 45.24
N ASN A 996 -5.98 -8.51 46.14
CA ASN A 996 -6.84 -9.43 46.90
C ASN A 996 -7.82 -8.70 47.83
N TYR A 997 -7.50 -7.48 48.26
CA TYR A 997 -8.38 -6.66 49.10
C TYR A 997 -9.58 -6.11 48.34
N PHE A 998 -9.50 -6.06 47.01
CA PHE A 998 -10.51 -5.45 46.12
C PHE A 998 -11.28 -6.49 45.29
N ARG A 999 -10.96 -7.79 45.41
CA ARG A 999 -11.64 -8.90 44.74
C ARG A 999 -13.08 -9.18 45.21
N PRO A 1000 -13.47 -8.95 46.48
CA PRO A 1000 -14.84 -9.22 46.88
C PRO A 1000 -15.85 -8.33 46.13
N LEU A 1001 -15.49 -7.09 45.79
CA LEU A 1001 -16.28 -6.24 44.89
C LEU A 1001 -16.42 -6.81 43.47
N GLU A 1002 -15.32 -7.31 42.88
CA GLU A 1002 -15.35 -7.93 41.55
C GLU A 1002 -16.31 -9.13 41.52
N TRP A 1003 -16.24 -9.98 42.55
CA TRP A 1003 -17.15 -11.12 42.70
C TRP A 1003 -18.57 -10.71 43.07
N LEU A 1004 -18.76 -9.59 43.77
CA LEU A 1004 -20.10 -9.06 44.06
C LEU A 1004 -20.82 -8.69 42.77
N VAL A 1005 -20.15 -8.12 41.76
CA VAL A 1005 -20.76 -7.86 40.43
C VAL A 1005 -21.23 -9.15 39.77
N VAL A 1006 -20.39 -10.19 39.78
CA VAL A 1006 -20.76 -11.51 39.23
C VAL A 1006 -21.95 -12.09 39.98
N ARG A 1007 -21.95 -12.03 41.31
CA ARG A 1007 -23.06 -12.49 42.14
C ARG A 1007 -24.33 -11.70 41.86
N ILE A 1008 -24.27 -10.37 41.74
CA ILE A 1008 -25.42 -9.55 41.40
C ILE A 1008 -26.03 -9.99 40.06
N ILE A 1009 -25.21 -10.30 39.05
CA ILE A 1009 -25.69 -10.78 37.74
C ILE A 1009 -26.29 -12.19 37.84
N MET A 1010 -25.66 -13.09 38.60
CA MET A 1010 -26.17 -14.45 38.82
C MET A 1010 -27.49 -14.43 39.60
N GLU A 1011 -27.56 -13.66 40.68
CA GLU A 1011 -28.77 -13.44 41.48
C GLU A 1011 -29.84 -12.76 40.65
N PHE A 1012 -29.49 -11.79 39.80
CA PHE A 1012 -30.42 -11.18 38.85
C PHE A 1012 -30.97 -12.22 37.87
N GLY A 1013 -30.11 -13.05 37.26
CA GLY A 1013 -30.53 -14.13 36.37
C GLY A 1013 -31.40 -15.18 37.06
N GLN A 1014 -31.05 -15.60 38.28
CA GLN A 1014 -31.87 -16.50 39.08
C GLN A 1014 -33.20 -15.87 39.48
N TYR A 1015 -33.20 -14.59 39.84
CA TYR A 1015 -34.40 -13.83 40.17
C TYR A 1015 -35.35 -13.75 38.96
N LEU A 1016 -34.81 -13.54 37.76
CA LEU A 1016 -35.59 -13.53 36.51
C LEU A 1016 -36.24 -14.88 36.17
N ASN A 1017 -35.83 -15.99 36.77
CA ASN A 1017 -36.50 -17.28 36.55
C ASN A 1017 -37.88 -17.36 37.20
N HIS A 1018 -38.17 -16.51 38.19
CA HIS A 1018 -39.42 -16.54 38.95
C HIS A 1018 -40.06 -15.16 39.20
N THR A 1019 -39.36 -14.06 38.92
CA THR A 1019 -39.86 -12.71 39.19
C THR A 1019 -39.34 -11.70 38.15
N PRO A 1020 -40.21 -10.82 37.61
CA PRO A 1020 -39.81 -9.82 36.63
C PRO A 1020 -38.71 -8.87 37.12
N PHE A 1021 -37.90 -8.38 36.18
CA PHE A 1021 -36.74 -7.53 36.47
C PHE A 1021 -37.09 -6.27 37.28
N TYR A 1022 -38.31 -5.74 37.17
CA TYR A 1022 -38.72 -4.50 37.83
C TYR A 1022 -39.06 -4.65 39.32
N TYR A 1023 -39.05 -5.87 39.86
CA TYR A 1023 -39.08 -6.12 41.30
C TYR A 1023 -37.68 -6.34 41.91
N PHE A 1024 -36.65 -6.44 41.07
CA PHE A 1024 -35.30 -6.65 41.56
C PHE A 1024 -34.83 -5.46 42.42
N PRO A 1025 -34.21 -5.69 43.60
CA PRO A 1025 -33.89 -4.62 44.54
C PRO A 1025 -32.57 -3.92 44.18
N TYR A 1026 -32.53 -3.23 43.03
CA TYR A 1026 -31.34 -2.56 42.47
C TYR A 1026 -30.62 -1.66 43.48
N MET A 1027 -31.37 -0.80 44.19
CA MET A 1027 -30.77 0.13 45.16
C MET A 1027 -30.16 -0.56 46.38
N LYS A 1028 -30.70 -1.72 46.78
CA LYS A 1028 -30.13 -2.53 47.86
C LYS A 1028 -28.77 -3.09 47.46
N TYR A 1029 -28.67 -3.65 46.25
CA TYR A 1029 -27.40 -4.15 45.72
C TYR A 1029 -26.39 -3.04 45.45
N LEU A 1030 -26.85 -1.87 45.00
CA LEU A 1030 -25.98 -0.71 44.82
C LEU A 1030 -25.42 -0.18 46.14
N SER A 1031 -26.25 -0.15 47.19
CA SER A 1031 -25.82 0.21 48.55
C SER A 1031 -24.79 -0.77 49.10
N ILE A 1032 -25.00 -2.08 48.90
CA ILE A 1032 -24.04 -3.12 49.30
C ILE A 1032 -22.71 -2.94 48.56
N TYR A 1033 -22.75 -2.65 47.25
CA TYR A 1033 -21.55 -2.43 46.45
C TYR A 1033 -20.72 -1.26 46.98
N TRP A 1034 -21.31 -0.08 47.18
CA TRP A 1034 -20.55 1.07 47.68
C TRP A 1034 -20.14 0.94 49.13
N SER A 1035 -20.97 0.34 49.99
CA SER A 1035 -20.60 0.05 51.39
C SER A 1035 -19.36 -0.85 51.45
N LEU A 1036 -19.32 -1.91 50.65
CA LEU A 1036 -18.17 -2.79 50.54
C LEU A 1036 -16.95 -2.07 49.95
N SER A 1037 -17.15 -1.20 48.95
CA SER A 1037 -16.10 -0.38 48.36
C SER A 1037 -15.43 0.56 49.35
N PHE A 1038 -16.20 1.27 50.17
CA PHE A 1038 -15.64 2.14 51.20
C PHE A 1038 -14.91 1.34 52.27
N THR A 1039 -15.47 0.19 52.68
CA THR A 1039 -14.84 -0.69 53.68
C THR A 1039 -13.51 -1.24 53.18
N GLU A 1040 -13.45 -1.80 51.97
CA GLU A 1040 -12.22 -2.35 51.37
C GLU A 1040 -11.16 -1.27 51.17
N THR A 1041 -11.58 -0.06 50.75
CA THR A 1041 -10.68 1.07 50.55
C THR A 1041 -10.07 1.54 51.87
N ASP A 1042 -10.85 1.63 52.95
CA ASP A 1042 -10.34 2.01 54.28
C ASP A 1042 -9.32 0.98 54.81
N PHE A 1043 -9.59 -0.32 54.64
CA PHE A 1043 -8.64 -1.38 54.99
C PHE A 1043 -7.36 -1.33 54.14
N ALA A 1044 -7.48 -1.09 52.83
CA ALA A 1044 -6.32 -0.96 51.94
C ALA A 1044 -5.46 0.27 52.27
N ILE A 1045 -6.09 1.42 52.58
CA ILE A 1045 -5.39 2.65 52.99
C ILE A 1045 -4.63 2.43 54.31
N LYS A 1046 -5.27 1.81 55.32
CA LYS A 1046 -4.64 1.53 56.62
C LYS A 1046 -3.42 0.61 56.51
N LYS A 1047 -3.41 -0.30 55.53
CA LYS A 1047 -2.33 -1.30 55.38
C LYS A 1047 -1.20 -0.88 54.44
N PHE A 1048 -1.51 -0.18 53.35
CA PHE A 1048 -0.52 0.14 52.30
C PHE A 1048 -0.22 1.64 52.16
N GLY A 1049 -0.93 2.48 52.91
CA GLY A 1049 -0.83 3.94 52.85
C GLY A 1049 -1.69 4.54 51.74
N LEU A 1050 -2.16 5.78 51.95
CA LEU A 1050 -3.13 6.46 51.11
C LEU A 1050 -2.74 6.50 49.62
N ILE A 1051 -1.48 6.84 49.33
CA ILE A 1051 -1.00 7.02 47.94
C ILE A 1051 -0.96 5.69 47.18
N LYS A 1052 -0.46 4.62 47.80
CA LYS A 1052 -0.39 3.30 47.15
C LYS A 1052 -1.79 2.69 46.96
N ALA A 1053 -2.66 2.81 47.96
CA ALA A 1053 -4.01 2.24 47.91
C ALA A 1053 -4.93 2.93 46.89
N LEU A 1054 -4.89 4.26 46.80
CA LEU A 1054 -5.83 5.02 45.95
C LEU A 1054 -5.30 5.34 44.55
N PHE A 1055 -4.00 5.54 44.37
CA PHE A 1055 -3.44 6.05 43.11
C PHE A 1055 -2.53 5.07 42.37
N VAL A 1056 -2.05 4.02 43.03
CA VAL A 1056 -1.13 3.03 42.42
C VAL A 1056 -1.82 1.68 42.20
N SER A 1057 -2.82 1.32 43.00
CA SER A 1057 -3.57 0.06 42.86
C SER A 1057 -4.48 0.08 41.63
N PRO A 1058 -4.22 -0.75 40.59
CA PRO A 1058 -5.09 -0.84 39.42
C PRO A 1058 -6.49 -1.38 39.75
N ALA A 1059 -6.58 -2.22 40.80
CA ALA A 1059 -7.84 -2.82 41.24
C ALA A 1059 -8.80 -1.78 41.84
N PHE A 1060 -8.29 -0.77 42.57
CA PHE A 1060 -9.10 0.31 43.09
C PHE A 1060 -9.71 1.16 41.96
N LEU A 1061 -8.89 1.58 40.99
CA LEU A 1061 -9.36 2.37 39.83
C LEU A 1061 -10.41 1.61 39.00
N MET A 1062 -10.21 0.31 38.82
CA MET A 1062 -11.17 -0.56 38.13
C MET A 1062 -12.51 -0.63 38.88
N ASN A 1063 -12.49 -0.86 40.19
CA ASN A 1063 -13.72 -0.98 41.01
C ASN A 1063 -14.51 0.32 41.10
N VAL A 1064 -13.83 1.47 41.11
CA VAL A 1064 -14.49 2.78 41.02
C VAL A 1064 -15.14 2.97 39.65
N ALA A 1065 -14.44 2.68 38.55
CA ALA A 1065 -14.97 2.81 37.20
C ALA A 1065 -16.19 1.89 36.97
N VAL A 1066 -16.09 0.62 37.36
CA VAL A 1066 -17.19 -0.35 37.29
C VAL A 1066 -18.32 0.06 38.22
N GLY A 1067 -18.02 0.53 39.43
CA GLY A 1067 -19.00 1.02 40.39
C GLY A 1067 -19.80 2.20 39.88
N THR A 1068 -19.15 3.17 39.23
CA THR A 1068 -19.83 4.33 38.63
C THR A 1068 -20.77 3.88 37.50
N PHE A 1069 -20.33 2.97 36.63
CA PHE A 1069 -21.17 2.42 35.57
C PHE A 1069 -22.38 1.65 36.12
N LEU A 1070 -22.14 0.76 37.11
CA LEU A 1070 -23.19 0.00 37.77
C LEU A 1070 -24.20 0.92 38.47
N SER A 1071 -23.74 2.01 39.09
CA SER A 1071 -24.60 3.01 39.72
C SER A 1071 -25.54 3.67 38.71
N MET A 1072 -25.01 4.11 37.57
CA MET A 1072 -25.83 4.73 36.52
C MET A 1072 -26.87 3.74 35.98
N ALA A 1073 -26.46 2.51 35.68
CA ALA A 1073 -27.36 1.47 35.19
C ALA A 1073 -28.46 1.13 36.22
N PHE A 1074 -28.11 0.97 37.50
CA PHE A 1074 -29.07 0.58 38.54
C PHE A 1074 -30.00 1.72 38.93
N LEU A 1075 -29.55 2.98 38.85
CA LEU A 1075 -30.42 4.14 39.00
C LEU A 1075 -31.44 4.21 37.86
N GLN A 1076 -31.01 4.02 36.62
CA GLN A 1076 -31.91 3.97 35.46
C GLN A 1076 -32.92 2.82 35.57
N LEU A 1077 -32.46 1.61 35.87
CA LEU A 1077 -33.33 0.44 36.04
C LEU A 1077 -34.26 0.58 37.23
N SER A 1078 -33.81 1.16 38.35
CA SER A 1078 -34.67 1.43 39.51
C SER A 1078 -35.75 2.46 39.19
N PHE A 1079 -35.42 3.48 38.39
CA PHE A 1079 -36.40 4.48 37.95
C PHE A 1079 -37.43 3.86 37.00
N ILE A 1080 -36.98 3.08 36.00
CA ILE A 1080 -37.87 2.32 35.11
C ILE A 1080 -38.76 1.36 35.91
N SER A 1081 -38.18 0.66 36.89
CA SER A 1081 -38.90 -0.27 37.76
C SER A 1081 -39.97 0.43 38.58
N PHE A 1082 -39.68 1.63 39.09
CA PHE A 1082 -40.65 2.45 39.79
C PHE A 1082 -41.80 2.87 38.87
N LEU A 1083 -41.50 3.33 37.64
CA LEU A 1083 -42.53 3.70 36.66
C LEU A 1083 -43.43 2.50 36.30
N ILE A 1084 -42.86 1.31 36.08
CA ILE A 1084 -43.61 0.10 35.75
C ILE A 1084 -44.51 -0.32 36.92
N ARG A 1085 -44.00 -0.29 38.16
CA ARG A 1085 -44.79 -0.64 39.36
C ARG A 1085 -45.88 0.37 39.70
N ALA A 1086 -45.76 1.62 39.23
CA ALA A 1086 -46.78 2.64 39.40
C ALA A 1086 -47.98 2.45 38.45
N VAL A 1087 -47.87 1.56 37.45
CA VAL A 1087 -48.99 1.18 36.58
C VAL A 1087 -49.88 0.17 37.32
N PRO A 1088 -51.17 0.47 37.58
CA PRO A 1088 -52.07 -0.40 38.36
C PRO A 1088 -52.22 -1.82 37.81
N ALA A 1089 -52.01 -2.02 36.51
CA ALA A 1089 -52.08 -3.32 35.86
C ALA A 1089 -50.90 -4.27 36.17
N ALA A 1090 -49.83 -3.79 36.82
CA ALA A 1090 -48.61 -4.55 37.08
C ALA A 1090 -48.53 -5.18 38.49
N GLN A 1091 -49.59 -5.08 39.30
CA GLN A 1091 -49.65 -5.66 40.65
C GLN A 1091 -50.35 -7.03 40.66
N PHE A 1092 -49.64 -8.09 40.32
CA PHE A 1092 -50.10 -9.46 40.56
C PHE A 1092 -49.03 -10.23 41.36
N GLY A 1093 -49.47 -11.01 42.35
CA GLY A 1093 -48.63 -11.85 43.21
C GLY A 1093 -48.00 -13.04 42.46
N PRO A 1094 -47.42 -14.05 43.14
CA PRO A 1094 -46.73 -15.17 42.49
C PRO A 1094 -47.61 -15.77 41.38
N GLU A 1095 -47.15 -15.65 40.14
CA GLU A 1095 -47.96 -15.89 38.95
C GLU A 1095 -48.02 -17.40 38.68
N TYR A 1096 -49.20 -17.99 38.89
CA TYR A 1096 -49.50 -19.37 38.50
C TYR A 1096 -50.33 -19.37 37.20
N GLU A 1097 -50.21 -20.46 36.44
CA GLU A 1097 -51.02 -20.76 35.27
C GLU A 1097 -52.01 -21.88 35.59
N GLN A 1098 -53.23 -21.79 35.05
CA GLN A 1098 -54.23 -22.84 35.15
C GLN A 1098 -54.27 -23.66 33.86
N LEU A 1099 -53.97 -24.96 33.95
CA LEU A 1099 -54.09 -25.91 32.85
C LEU A 1099 -55.42 -26.66 32.97
N ILE A 1100 -56.20 -26.71 31.89
CA ILE A 1100 -57.36 -27.61 31.80
C ILE A 1100 -56.97 -28.83 30.97
N ILE A 1101 -57.01 -30.01 31.59
CA ILE A 1101 -56.55 -31.27 31.01
C ILE A 1101 -57.71 -32.27 30.96
N GLU A 1102 -57.93 -32.87 29.80
CA GLU A 1102 -58.86 -33.97 29.59
C GLU A 1102 -58.10 -35.31 29.55
N LYS A 1103 -58.57 -36.30 30.32
CA LYS A 1103 -58.10 -37.69 30.32
C LYS A 1103 -59.06 -38.53 29.45
N ILE A 1104 -58.53 -39.21 28.45
CA ILE A 1104 -59.25 -40.04 27.45
C ILE A 1104 -59.13 -41.54 27.80
N ASP A 1105 -58.93 -41.89 29.07
CA ASP A 1105 -58.85 -43.29 29.49
C ASP A 1105 -60.22 -43.82 29.91
N GLU A 1106 -60.55 -45.07 29.55
CA GLU A 1106 -61.82 -45.72 29.88
C GLU A 1106 -61.86 -46.26 31.33
N ASN A 1107 -60.71 -46.29 32.02
CA ASN A 1107 -60.61 -46.70 33.42
C ASN A 1107 -61.03 -45.56 34.37
N ASN A 1108 -62.07 -45.83 35.17
CA ASN A 1108 -62.80 -44.90 36.04
C ASN A 1108 -62.08 -44.53 37.35
N GLU A 1109 -60.75 -44.33 37.31
CA GLU A 1109 -59.96 -43.91 38.47
C GLU A 1109 -59.38 -42.50 38.30
N ASP A 1110 -59.46 -41.70 39.37
CA ASP A 1110 -58.90 -40.35 39.43
C ASP A 1110 -57.38 -40.35 39.38
N PHE A 1111 -56.80 -39.42 38.61
CA PHE A 1111 -55.36 -39.35 38.41
C PHE A 1111 -54.71 -38.30 39.32
N ASN A 1112 -53.79 -38.74 40.18
CA ASN A 1112 -53.02 -37.84 41.05
C ASN A 1112 -51.85 -37.21 40.29
N PHE A 1113 -52.05 -36.01 39.74
CA PHE A 1113 -51.02 -35.27 39.01
C PHE A 1113 -49.81 -34.90 39.90
N LYS A 1114 -50.01 -34.66 41.20
CA LYS A 1114 -48.94 -34.21 42.10
C LYS A 1114 -47.91 -35.31 42.35
N GLU A 1115 -48.38 -36.54 42.58
CA GLU A 1115 -47.49 -37.69 42.79
C GLU A 1115 -46.96 -38.27 41.47
N SER A 1116 -47.78 -38.30 40.43
CA SER A 1116 -47.46 -39.02 39.19
C SER A 1116 -46.75 -38.17 38.14
N ILE A 1117 -46.84 -36.84 38.22
CA ILE A 1117 -46.23 -35.90 37.26
C ILE A 1117 -45.21 -35.01 37.96
N ASP A 1118 -45.63 -34.14 38.88
CA ASP A 1118 -44.73 -33.19 39.53
C ASP A 1118 -45.27 -32.67 40.86
N GLU A 1119 -44.49 -32.82 41.93
CA GLU A 1119 -44.86 -32.39 43.28
C GLU A 1119 -45.12 -30.87 43.39
N ARG A 1120 -44.59 -30.08 42.45
CA ARG A 1120 -44.72 -28.62 42.41
C ARG A 1120 -46.07 -28.14 41.85
N ILE A 1121 -46.94 -29.06 41.41
CA ILE A 1121 -48.33 -28.74 41.08
C ILE A 1121 -49.04 -28.36 42.38
N ASP A 1122 -49.58 -27.14 42.43
CA ASP A 1122 -50.05 -26.52 43.66
C ASP A 1122 -51.44 -27.03 44.03
N ASP A 1123 -52.41 -26.84 43.13
CA ASP A 1123 -53.83 -27.14 43.32
C ASP A 1123 -54.40 -27.96 42.14
N ILE A 1124 -55.30 -28.90 42.44
CA ILE A 1124 -55.92 -29.82 41.47
C ILE A 1124 -57.44 -29.83 41.74
N GLN A 1125 -58.21 -29.24 40.82
CA GLN A 1125 -59.66 -29.25 40.85
C GLN A 1125 -60.22 -30.22 39.82
N ILE A 1126 -61.04 -31.18 40.25
CA ILE A 1126 -61.76 -32.09 39.35
C ILE A 1126 -63.02 -31.37 38.87
N LEU A 1127 -63.09 -31.11 37.56
CA LEU A 1127 -64.23 -30.43 36.93
C LEU A 1127 -65.30 -31.43 36.47
N ILE A 1128 -64.87 -32.61 36.00
CA ILE A 1128 -65.72 -33.75 35.64
C ILE A 1128 -64.99 -35.01 36.13
N GLU A 1129 -65.63 -35.80 36.99
CA GLU A 1129 -65.07 -37.04 37.55
C GLU A 1129 -64.43 -37.90 36.47
N ASN A 1130 -63.22 -38.40 36.74
CA ASN A 1130 -62.42 -39.28 35.88
C ASN A 1130 -62.04 -38.73 34.49
N ARG A 1131 -62.43 -37.49 34.13
CA ARG A 1131 -62.29 -36.98 32.76
C ARG A 1131 -61.64 -35.62 32.66
N LEU A 1132 -62.01 -34.63 33.48
CA LEU A 1132 -61.59 -33.24 33.28
C LEU A 1132 -61.00 -32.64 34.55
N TYR A 1133 -59.77 -32.15 34.46
CA TYR A 1133 -59.00 -31.62 35.58
C TYR A 1133 -58.55 -30.18 35.28
N ALA A 1134 -58.70 -29.29 36.26
CA ALA A 1134 -58.06 -27.98 36.27
C ALA A 1134 -56.90 -28.01 37.27
N ILE A 1135 -55.67 -27.89 36.79
CA ILE A 1135 -54.48 -27.92 37.63
C ILE A 1135 -53.75 -26.57 37.61
N ARG A 1136 -53.24 -26.17 38.76
CA ARG A 1136 -52.49 -24.92 38.93
C ARG A 1136 -51.00 -25.21 38.96
N VAL A 1137 -50.27 -24.56 38.04
CA VAL A 1137 -48.83 -24.80 37.83
C VAL A 1137 -48.04 -23.49 37.91
N PRO A 1138 -46.81 -23.48 38.46
CA PRO A 1138 -45.98 -22.27 38.48
C PRO A 1138 -45.51 -21.86 37.06
N ARG A 1139 -45.42 -20.55 36.78
CA ARG A 1139 -44.96 -19.99 35.49
C ARG A 1139 -43.51 -20.32 35.12
N HIS A 1140 -43.10 -19.92 33.91
CA HIS A 1140 -41.72 -19.95 33.41
C HIS A 1140 -41.10 -21.35 33.27
N GLN A 1141 -39.91 -21.62 33.85
CA GLN A 1141 -39.21 -22.89 33.61
C GLN A 1141 -39.94 -24.10 34.22
N VAL A 1142 -40.65 -23.89 35.34
CA VAL A 1142 -41.40 -24.96 36.00
C VAL A 1142 -42.59 -25.39 35.13
N PHE A 1143 -43.29 -24.42 34.53
CA PHE A 1143 -44.36 -24.65 33.55
C PHE A 1143 -43.94 -25.59 32.42
N ASN A 1144 -42.80 -25.30 31.77
CA ASN A 1144 -42.26 -26.15 30.70
C ASN A 1144 -42.04 -27.59 31.17
N SER A 1145 -41.43 -27.73 32.34
CA SER A 1145 -41.09 -29.05 32.88
C SER A 1145 -42.34 -29.88 33.18
N ILE A 1146 -43.39 -29.27 33.71
CA ILE A 1146 -44.65 -29.95 34.02
C ILE A 1146 -45.36 -30.37 32.72
N LEU A 1147 -45.46 -29.49 31.72
CA LEU A 1147 -46.04 -29.83 30.41
C LEU A 1147 -45.29 -30.97 29.71
N LYS A 1148 -43.95 -30.98 29.76
CA LYS A 1148 -43.15 -32.10 29.23
C LYS A 1148 -43.49 -33.41 29.94
N LYS A 1149 -43.54 -33.41 31.27
CA LYS A 1149 -43.88 -34.60 32.06
C LYS A 1149 -45.30 -35.11 31.77
N ILE A 1150 -46.28 -34.22 31.65
CA ILE A 1150 -47.66 -34.58 31.26
C ILE A 1150 -47.69 -35.23 29.88
N ALA A 1151 -47.01 -34.62 28.90
CA ALA A 1151 -46.97 -35.12 27.53
C ALA A 1151 -46.35 -36.53 27.44
N LEU A 1152 -45.27 -36.79 28.19
CA LEU A 1152 -44.53 -38.05 28.17
C LEU A 1152 -45.16 -39.14 29.03
N HIS A 1153 -45.95 -38.79 30.04
CA HIS A 1153 -46.57 -39.78 30.93
C HIS A 1153 -47.64 -40.62 30.23
N SER A 1154 -48.49 -40.03 29.39
CA SER A 1154 -49.52 -40.76 28.64
C SER A 1154 -49.98 -40.04 27.38
N THR A 1155 -50.29 -40.80 26.32
CA THR A 1155 -50.95 -40.29 25.11
C THR A 1155 -52.43 -39.97 25.32
N LYS A 1156 -53.02 -40.41 26.44
CA LYS A 1156 -54.43 -40.22 26.78
C LYS A 1156 -54.73 -38.88 27.45
N PHE A 1157 -53.77 -37.95 27.53
CA PHE A 1157 -54.00 -36.60 28.04
C PHE A 1157 -54.07 -35.57 26.90
N ASN A 1158 -55.13 -34.76 26.92
CA ASN A 1158 -55.35 -33.61 26.05
C ASN A 1158 -55.31 -32.31 26.85
N LEU A 1159 -54.62 -31.30 26.33
CA LEU A 1159 -54.60 -29.96 26.91
C LEU A 1159 -55.64 -29.08 26.21
N LEU A 1160 -56.63 -28.58 26.96
CA LEU A 1160 -57.76 -27.80 26.44
C LEU A 1160 -57.56 -26.29 26.59
N SER A 1161 -56.95 -25.84 27.69
CA SER A 1161 -56.62 -24.41 27.88
C SER A 1161 -55.43 -24.20 28.82
N VAL A 1162 -54.76 -23.06 28.65
CA VAL A 1162 -53.73 -22.50 29.55
C VAL A 1162 -54.20 -21.09 29.92
N SER A 1163 -54.59 -20.85 31.19
CA SER A 1163 -55.12 -19.56 31.72
C SER A 1163 -55.92 -18.75 30.70
N GLU A 1164 -57.06 -19.32 30.28
CA GLU A 1164 -58.02 -18.77 29.32
C GLU A 1164 -57.63 -18.83 27.83
N GLN A 1165 -56.37 -19.10 27.49
CA GLN A 1165 -55.92 -19.32 26.13
C GLN A 1165 -56.36 -20.70 25.62
N LYS A 1166 -57.17 -20.72 24.55
CA LYS A 1166 -57.78 -21.94 23.99
C LYS A 1166 -57.28 -22.33 22.59
N GLU A 1167 -56.64 -21.41 21.87
CA GLU A 1167 -56.38 -21.60 20.44
C GLU A 1167 -54.94 -22.01 20.12
N GLN A 1168 -53.97 -21.13 20.33
CA GLN A 1168 -52.58 -21.31 19.92
C GLN A 1168 -51.63 -20.89 21.03
N ILE A 1169 -50.46 -21.53 21.14
CA ILE A 1169 -49.39 -21.22 22.12
C ILE A 1169 -48.04 -21.17 21.40
N GLN A 1170 -47.06 -20.44 21.95
CA GLN A 1170 -45.73 -20.35 21.35
C GLN A 1170 -44.72 -21.30 22.01
N ILE A 1171 -43.79 -21.83 21.21
CA ILE A 1171 -42.72 -22.72 21.64
C ILE A 1171 -41.41 -22.35 20.93
N GLU A 1172 -40.32 -22.25 21.69
CA GLU A 1172 -38.97 -22.08 21.17
C GLU A 1172 -38.23 -23.44 21.17
N LEU A 1173 -37.67 -23.79 20.02
CA LEU A 1173 -36.87 -24.99 19.77
C LEU A 1173 -35.45 -24.61 19.36
N ALA A 1174 -34.52 -25.52 19.60
CA ALA A 1174 -33.15 -25.48 19.11
C ALA A 1174 -32.92 -26.66 18.16
N ILE A 1175 -32.29 -26.43 17.02
CA ILE A 1175 -31.93 -27.49 16.07
C ILE A 1175 -30.45 -27.35 15.75
N ASN A 1176 -29.75 -28.47 15.71
CA ASN A 1176 -28.34 -28.49 15.31
C ASN A 1176 -28.22 -28.21 13.80
N ASN A 1177 -27.34 -27.31 13.39
CA ASN A 1177 -27.20 -26.82 12.01
C ASN A 1177 -26.85 -27.92 10.99
N ASN A 1178 -26.37 -29.08 11.44
CA ASN A 1178 -26.07 -30.21 10.56
C ASN A 1178 -27.32 -31.05 10.22
N ASP A 1179 -28.47 -30.77 10.84
CA ASP A 1179 -29.69 -31.57 10.70
C ASP A 1179 -30.81 -30.81 9.95
N ASN A 1180 -30.54 -30.52 8.67
CA ASN A 1180 -31.49 -29.84 7.79
C ASN A 1180 -32.78 -30.65 7.56
N GLU A 1181 -32.74 -31.97 7.77
CA GLU A 1181 -33.92 -32.83 7.67
C GLU A 1181 -34.94 -32.51 8.77
N ARG A 1182 -34.49 -32.24 10.01
CA ARG A 1182 -35.38 -31.87 11.12
C ARG A 1182 -36.03 -30.51 10.94
N LEU A 1183 -35.29 -29.55 10.39
CA LEU A 1183 -35.84 -28.24 10.02
C LEU A 1183 -36.93 -28.38 8.94
N LEU A 1184 -36.71 -29.26 7.96
CA LEU A 1184 -37.69 -29.54 6.91
C LEU A 1184 -38.91 -30.29 7.46
N TRP A 1185 -38.70 -31.25 8.36
CA TRP A 1185 -39.76 -31.99 9.06
C TRP A 1185 -40.71 -31.07 9.83
N LEU A 1186 -40.19 -30.05 10.54
CA LEU A 1186 -41.01 -29.04 11.20
C LEU A 1186 -41.78 -28.16 10.20
N LYS A 1187 -41.12 -27.72 9.12
CA LYS A 1187 -41.73 -26.86 8.08
C LYS A 1187 -42.87 -27.53 7.31
N GLN A 1188 -42.94 -28.86 7.29
CA GLN A 1188 -43.96 -29.63 6.58
C GLN A 1188 -45.25 -29.88 7.39
N ARG A 1189 -45.31 -29.51 8.67
CA ARG A 1189 -46.50 -29.72 9.53
C ARG A 1189 -47.54 -28.63 9.29
N SER A 1190 -48.74 -29.03 8.85
CA SER A 1190 -49.85 -28.12 8.49
C SER A 1190 -50.55 -27.40 9.66
N ASN A 1191 -50.16 -27.67 10.91
CA ASN A 1191 -50.81 -27.14 12.11
C ASN A 1191 -49.88 -26.24 12.96
N MET A 1192 -48.77 -25.75 12.39
CA MET A 1192 -47.76 -24.93 13.07
C MET A 1192 -47.32 -23.75 12.20
N ASP A 1193 -47.19 -22.57 12.79
CA ASP A 1193 -46.70 -21.38 12.11
C ASP A 1193 -45.32 -21.00 12.65
N ILE A 1194 -44.29 -20.92 11.79
CA ILE A 1194 -42.96 -20.47 12.21
C ILE A 1194 -42.98 -18.94 12.33
N ILE A 1195 -42.77 -18.43 13.54
CA ILE A 1195 -42.77 -16.98 13.82
C ILE A 1195 -41.39 -16.39 13.53
N PHE A 1196 -40.33 -17.04 14.03
CA PHE A 1196 -38.98 -16.48 13.96
C PHE A 1196 -37.91 -17.58 13.99
N GLU A 1197 -36.85 -17.43 13.21
CA GLU A 1197 -35.72 -18.35 13.11
C GLU A 1197 -34.41 -17.54 13.19
N TYR A 1198 -33.51 -17.89 14.13
CA TYR A 1198 -32.23 -17.19 14.31
C TYR A 1198 -31.12 -18.12 14.80
N LYS A 1199 -29.86 -17.85 14.46
CA LYS A 1199 -28.73 -18.61 15.01
C LYS A 1199 -28.37 -18.16 16.41
N SER A 1200 -28.12 -19.11 17.31
CA SER A 1200 -27.72 -18.78 18.68
C SER A 1200 -26.39 -17.99 18.67
N PRO A 1201 -26.32 -16.80 19.30
CA PRO A 1201 -25.11 -15.98 19.30
C PRO A 1201 -23.99 -16.53 20.19
N LEU A 1202 -24.32 -17.42 21.12
CA LEU A 1202 -23.37 -18.08 22.03
C LEU A 1202 -22.88 -19.43 21.48
N ASP A 1203 -23.71 -20.11 20.69
CA ASP A 1203 -23.38 -21.38 20.04
C ASP A 1203 -23.86 -21.37 18.59
N GLN A 1204 -22.96 -21.00 17.67
CA GLN A 1204 -23.28 -20.88 16.25
C GLN A 1204 -23.66 -22.21 15.60
N SER A 1205 -23.50 -23.35 16.28
CA SER A 1205 -23.93 -24.66 15.79
C SER A 1205 -25.44 -24.90 15.95
N GLN A 1206 -26.15 -24.06 16.70
CA GLN A 1206 -27.60 -24.20 16.93
C GLN A 1206 -28.41 -23.10 16.24
N THR A 1207 -29.47 -23.49 15.55
CA THR A 1207 -30.54 -22.61 15.07
C THR A 1207 -31.71 -22.66 16.03
N ARG A 1208 -32.14 -21.51 16.53
CA ARG A 1208 -33.32 -21.31 17.38
C ARG A 1208 -34.53 -21.00 16.53
N ILE A 1209 -35.67 -21.62 16.84
CA ILE A 1209 -36.91 -21.48 16.09
C ILE A 1209 -38.05 -21.25 17.06
N ILE A 1210 -38.79 -20.16 16.88
CA ILE A 1210 -40.01 -19.87 17.62
C ILE A 1210 -41.19 -20.23 16.72
N LEU A 1211 -42.03 -21.14 17.20
CA LEU A 1211 -43.20 -21.68 16.51
C LEU A 1211 -44.48 -21.31 17.26
N ARG A 1212 -45.58 -21.20 16.54
CA ARG A 1212 -46.94 -21.12 17.07
C ARG A 1212 -47.66 -22.43 16.78
N VAL A 1213 -48.24 -23.04 17.81
CA VAL A 1213 -48.83 -24.38 17.75
C VAL A 1213 -50.24 -24.32 18.33
N LYS A 1214 -51.22 -24.95 17.67
CA LYS A 1214 -52.57 -25.05 18.26
C LYS A 1214 -52.50 -25.86 19.56
N LEU A 1215 -53.15 -25.38 20.62
CA LEU A 1215 -52.98 -25.91 21.97
C LEU A 1215 -53.29 -27.41 22.08
N ARG A 1216 -54.34 -27.87 21.39
CA ARG A 1216 -54.72 -29.29 21.27
C ARG A 1216 -53.65 -30.20 20.66
N HIS A 1217 -52.67 -29.64 19.95
CA HIS A 1217 -51.55 -30.38 19.34
C HIS A 1217 -50.24 -30.23 20.12
N LEU A 1218 -50.22 -29.42 21.19
CA LEU A 1218 -49.00 -29.14 21.96
C LEU A 1218 -48.40 -30.39 22.60
N LEU A 1219 -49.19 -31.18 23.34
CA LEU A 1219 -48.68 -32.39 24.01
C LEU A 1219 -48.19 -33.42 22.99
N THR A 1220 -48.83 -33.50 21.81
CA THR A 1220 -48.40 -34.38 20.72
C THR A 1220 -47.07 -33.90 20.12
N LEU A 1221 -46.90 -32.60 19.89
CA LEU A 1221 -45.63 -32.05 19.43
C LEU A 1221 -44.50 -32.31 20.43
N ILE A 1222 -44.76 -32.12 21.73
CA ILE A 1222 -43.76 -32.38 22.77
C ILE A 1222 -43.30 -33.84 22.73
N ARG A 1223 -44.23 -34.80 22.56
CA ARG A 1223 -43.89 -36.23 22.43
C ARG A 1223 -43.05 -36.52 21.19
N GLU A 1224 -43.39 -35.93 20.06
CA GLU A 1224 -42.62 -36.08 18.82
C GLU A 1224 -41.20 -35.50 18.97
N CYS A 1225 -41.09 -34.31 19.55
CA CYS A 1225 -39.79 -33.65 19.79
C CYS A 1225 -38.92 -34.40 20.80
N ALA A 1226 -39.51 -35.05 21.81
CA ALA A 1226 -38.74 -35.79 22.81
C ALA A 1226 -37.92 -36.96 22.22
N GLN A 1227 -38.35 -37.53 21.09
CA GLN A 1227 -37.57 -38.56 20.37
C GLN A 1227 -36.26 -38.00 19.79
N PHE A 1228 -36.24 -36.71 19.46
CA PHE A 1228 -35.11 -35.98 18.89
C PHE A 1228 -34.26 -35.27 19.96
N GLU A 1229 -34.77 -35.13 21.18
CA GLU A 1229 -33.96 -34.68 22.32
C GLU A 1229 -32.91 -35.75 22.71
N ALA A 1230 -33.15 -37.03 22.42
CA ALA A 1230 -32.25 -38.13 22.78
C ALA A 1230 -30.94 -38.18 21.96
N ASP A 1231 -30.96 -37.73 20.70
CA ASP A 1231 -29.80 -37.65 19.82
C ASP A 1231 -29.24 -36.22 19.66
N ASN A 1232 -29.75 -35.27 20.45
CA ASN A 1232 -29.42 -33.83 20.40
C ASN A 1232 -29.65 -33.18 19.03
N SER A 1233 -30.50 -33.77 18.18
CA SER A 1233 -30.86 -33.16 16.89
C SER A 1233 -31.81 -31.97 17.07
N LEU A 1234 -32.72 -32.04 18.06
CA LEU A 1234 -33.69 -30.98 18.37
C LEU A 1234 -33.95 -30.90 19.89
N THR A 1235 -34.03 -29.68 20.44
CA THR A 1235 -34.31 -29.45 21.88
C THR A 1235 -35.36 -28.38 22.09
N ILE A 1236 -36.34 -28.64 22.94
CA ILE A 1236 -37.33 -27.64 23.37
C ILE A 1236 -36.68 -26.75 24.44
N ILE A 1237 -36.61 -25.45 24.16
CA ILE A 1237 -35.97 -24.44 25.01
C ILE A 1237 -36.99 -23.78 25.94
N GLN A 1238 -38.11 -23.31 25.38
CA GLN A 1238 -39.13 -22.60 26.15
C GLN A 1238 -40.53 -22.84 25.57
N ILE A 1239 -41.53 -23.06 26.43
CA ILE A 1239 -42.94 -22.92 26.07
C ILE A 1239 -43.41 -21.63 26.71
N TYR A 1240 -43.97 -20.71 25.92
CA TYR A 1240 -44.44 -19.43 26.43
C TYR A 1240 -45.85 -19.62 27.00
N ASP A 1241 -46.00 -19.31 28.28
CA ASP A 1241 -47.21 -19.47 29.08
C ASP A 1241 -48.36 -18.53 28.65
N HIS A 1242 -48.06 -17.39 28.01
CA HIS A 1242 -49.09 -16.48 27.51
C HIS A 1242 -48.64 -15.68 26.27
N PHE A 1243 -49.52 -15.52 25.28
CA PHE A 1243 -49.30 -14.66 24.11
C PHE A 1243 -50.58 -13.86 23.82
N TYR A 1244 -50.49 -12.52 23.81
CA TYR A 1244 -51.59 -11.62 23.43
C TYR A 1244 -51.79 -11.56 21.91
#